data_AF-A0A158Q838-F1
#
_entry.id   AF-A0A158Q838-F1
#
_cell.length_a   1.000
_cell.length_b   1.000
_cell.length_c   1.000
_cell.angle_alpha   90.00
_cell.angle_beta   90.00
_cell.angle_gamma   90.00
#
_symmetry.space_group_name_H-M   'P 1'
#
loop_
_entity.id
_entity.type
_entity.pdbx_description
1 polymer ?
#
loop_
_entity_poly.entity_id
_entity_poly.type
_entity_poly.pdbx_seq_one_letter_code
_entity_poly.pdbx_strand_id
1 'polypeptide(L)'
;MAKLKEYGEGEGWPKKIIEYGKCGLLLMTNKLNWLDENKLQMIPLMKQHLAVVDFIRTALLACRALQKRSITGTGNVEMVNITAAGNAVGIPGSAKADESGKGDSNAELKISTESKDAEYIAIPSNEDVISSAVEIPEWACNEKHSPNYIIYCQGELLHAVMMLNIFKDSKTFVDKPLKRDPAEIDADFKKKFPHDITVNDREAIRQFIDENFDEEGHELEKCDLVDWEEQPEKLMSITDSQLRKFALNVNLIWKSLCRTIKKEVMKYPERHSLLYVPYEFIVPGGRFREFYYWDTYWVIKGLLASGMQETSRRMILNFEYLVKTIGFIPNGGRVYYLRRSQPPLFIPMVYEYYMATEDDEFLRSTMDTMEMEFSFWKSNRMINVTINKRNHSVFQYRADSNVPRPESYREDYQTAERVDRQRRRKLWRDIASAAESGWDFSSRWFQNRKSMDTIVTSDIIPVDLNAFMYWNMKILAHLQGEIGNLTRRDELNQERSNFVDTFEAVFFDTREGAWFDLNLKTGEHYDDAYPSLAVPLFTECYHMLNSGMMVEVLETLQRKGLLQFPGGIPASLMKGTNQQWDYPNGWAPINHMIIEGLRKSNNPTMQQRAFEIANKWINRNYALYQKDHKMWEKYDVAKEYVRAAKGGEYENQCGFGWTNGVVLDLLVTFSKRAVVKPTGGVTDVHGTGRADIFGTNRTLLTRYLETGKSSDLLWRFMKRILIRSLTTFLKCKNSGSSGSAAGIKNL
;
A
#
# COMPACT_ATOMS: atom_id res chain seq x y z
N MET A 1 -2.80 -47.68 10.48
CA MET A 1 -2.48 -47.55 11.93
C MET A 1 -3.17 -48.61 12.80
N ALA A 2 -4.36 -49.12 12.45
CA ALA A 2 -5.04 -50.14 13.28
C ALA A 2 -4.43 -51.56 13.26
N LYS A 3 -3.47 -51.88 12.38
CA LYS A 3 -2.72 -53.16 12.38
C LYS A 3 -1.27 -53.05 12.88
N LEU A 4 -0.88 -51.90 13.44
CA LEU A 4 0.50 -51.64 13.89
C LEU A 4 0.64 -51.64 15.42
N LYS A 5 -0.37 -52.10 16.17
CA LYS A 5 -0.38 -52.12 17.64
C LYS A 5 0.01 -53.46 18.30
N GLU A 6 0.34 -54.49 17.52
CA GLU A 6 0.59 -55.84 18.07
C GLU A 6 2.00 -56.41 17.91
N TYR A 7 3.00 -55.62 17.48
CA TYR A 7 4.36 -56.15 17.36
C TYR A 7 5.36 -55.34 18.19
N GLY A 8 5.89 -56.00 19.22
CA GLY A 8 6.89 -55.48 20.15
C GLY A 8 8.24 -55.22 19.51
N GLU A 9 9.04 -54.43 20.22
CA GLU A 9 10.33 -53.89 19.83
C GLU A 9 11.35 -55.00 19.51
N GLY A 10 11.72 -55.09 18.24
CA GLY A 10 12.79 -55.94 17.73
C GLY A 10 13.26 -55.45 16.37
N GLU A 11 14.58 -55.38 16.18
CA GLU A 11 15.27 -54.81 15.03
C GLU A 11 14.70 -55.29 13.69
N GLY A 12 14.27 -54.36 12.82
CA GLY A 12 13.75 -54.69 11.48
C GLY A 12 12.77 -53.69 10.88
N TRP A 13 12.29 -52.72 11.66
CA TRP A 13 11.34 -51.69 11.22
C TRP A 13 11.80 -50.82 10.02
N PRO A 14 13.09 -50.42 9.90
CA PRO A 14 13.54 -49.57 8.79
C PRO A 14 13.53 -50.29 7.43
N LYS A 15 13.85 -51.59 7.41
CA LYS A 15 13.95 -52.38 6.17
C LYS A 15 12.57 -52.59 5.53
N LYS A 16 11.54 -52.84 6.35
CA LYS A 16 10.15 -53.04 5.89
C LYS A 16 9.50 -51.74 5.39
N ILE A 17 9.82 -50.58 5.97
CA ILE A 17 9.32 -49.28 5.45
C ILE A 17 9.86 -48.99 4.05
N ILE A 18 11.12 -49.35 3.78
CA ILE A 18 11.75 -49.17 2.47
C ILE A 18 11.10 -50.08 1.41
N GLU A 19 10.78 -51.33 1.73
CA GLU A 19 10.07 -52.23 0.81
C GLU A 19 8.65 -51.76 0.51
N TYR A 20 7.89 -51.34 1.52
CA TYR A 20 6.55 -50.78 1.31
C TYR A 20 6.59 -49.46 0.52
N GLY A 21 7.62 -48.63 0.71
CA GLY A 21 7.85 -47.41 -0.06
C GLY A 21 8.15 -47.68 -1.54
N LYS A 22 8.90 -48.75 -1.85
CA LYS A 22 9.18 -49.19 -3.22
C LYS A 22 7.92 -49.69 -3.94
N CYS A 23 7.09 -50.49 -3.28
CA CYS A 23 5.80 -50.91 -3.84
C CYS A 23 4.86 -49.72 -4.08
N GLY A 24 4.83 -48.73 -3.19
CA GLY A 24 4.06 -47.50 -3.38
C GLY A 24 4.51 -46.66 -4.58
N LEU A 25 5.81 -46.61 -4.84
CA LEU A 25 6.38 -45.89 -5.99
C LEU A 25 6.06 -46.57 -7.33
N LEU A 26 6.09 -47.91 -7.38
CA LEU A 26 5.75 -48.67 -8.58
C LEU A 26 4.26 -48.47 -8.95
N LEU A 27 3.38 -48.44 -7.94
CA LEU A 27 1.95 -48.23 -8.13
C LEU A 27 1.60 -46.81 -8.59
N MET A 28 2.35 -45.79 -8.11
CA MET A 28 2.18 -44.40 -8.55
C MET A 28 2.72 -44.15 -9.96
N THR A 29 3.85 -44.77 -10.31
CA THR A 29 4.44 -44.63 -11.65
C THR A 29 3.52 -45.23 -12.72
N ASN A 30 2.90 -46.38 -12.43
CA ASN A 30 1.90 -46.99 -13.32
C ASN A 30 0.60 -46.17 -13.43
N LYS A 31 0.23 -45.41 -12.39
CA LYS A 31 -0.94 -44.51 -12.43
C LYS A 31 -0.66 -43.17 -13.15
N LEU A 32 0.58 -42.68 -13.08
CA LEU A 32 1.00 -41.45 -13.75
C LEU A 32 1.14 -41.63 -15.27
N ASN A 33 1.56 -42.82 -15.72
CA ASN A 33 1.61 -43.17 -17.15
C ASN A 33 0.22 -43.37 -17.80
N TRP A 34 -0.87 -43.31 -17.03
CA TRP A 34 -2.25 -43.47 -17.51
C TRP A 34 -3.00 -42.13 -17.67
N LEU A 35 -2.35 -40.99 -17.38
CA LEU A 35 -2.94 -39.66 -17.50
C LEU A 35 -2.58 -39.02 -18.85
N ASP A 36 -3.46 -39.20 -19.83
CA ASP A 36 -3.37 -38.65 -21.18
C ASP A 36 -3.70 -37.13 -21.23
N GLU A 37 -3.07 -36.40 -22.17
CA GLU A 37 -2.84 -34.94 -22.20
C GLU A 37 -4.09 -34.02 -22.28
N ASN A 38 -5.31 -34.56 -22.25
CA ASN A 38 -6.53 -33.78 -22.51
C ASN A 38 -7.53 -33.64 -21.34
N LYS A 39 -7.12 -33.83 -20.08
CA LYS A 39 -7.99 -33.55 -18.90
C LYS A 39 -7.29 -32.75 -17.80
N LEU A 40 -7.00 -31.48 -18.10
CA LEU A 40 -6.44 -30.47 -17.18
C LEU A 40 -7.52 -29.57 -16.56
N GLN A 41 -8.60 -30.19 -16.04
CA GLN A 41 -9.54 -29.53 -15.15
C GLN A 41 -9.71 -30.37 -13.88
N MET A 42 -8.79 -30.22 -12.91
CA MET A 42 -8.98 -30.52 -11.46
C MET A 42 -7.77 -30.00 -10.66
N ILE A 43 -7.66 -28.68 -10.51
CA ILE A 43 -6.61 -27.97 -9.75
C ILE A 43 -6.53 -28.34 -8.24
N PRO A 44 -7.56 -28.89 -7.56
CA PRO A 44 -7.41 -29.33 -6.17
C PRO A 44 -6.54 -30.60 -5.97
N LEU A 45 -6.47 -31.50 -6.96
CA LEU A 45 -5.74 -32.78 -6.82
C LEU A 45 -4.21 -32.60 -6.86
N MET A 46 -3.71 -31.62 -7.63
CA MET A 46 -2.26 -31.38 -7.79
C MET A 46 -1.59 -30.89 -6.49
N LYS A 47 -2.32 -30.22 -5.59
CA LYS A 47 -1.80 -29.80 -4.28
C LYS A 47 -1.50 -30.99 -3.36
N GLN A 48 -2.26 -32.07 -3.44
CA GLN A 48 -2.00 -33.28 -2.65
C GLN A 48 -0.76 -34.02 -3.16
N HIS A 49 -0.51 -34.04 -4.47
CA HIS A 49 0.67 -34.70 -5.06
C HIS A 49 1.98 -33.95 -4.78
N LEU A 50 1.99 -32.61 -4.77
CA LEU A 50 3.16 -31.81 -4.40
C LEU A 50 3.60 -32.06 -2.94
N ALA A 51 2.65 -32.14 -2.01
CA ALA A 51 2.95 -32.46 -0.61
C ALA A 51 3.51 -33.88 -0.42
N VAL A 52 3.02 -34.84 -1.22
CA VAL A 52 3.54 -36.21 -1.24
C VAL A 52 4.95 -36.27 -1.82
N VAL A 53 5.23 -35.52 -2.89
CA VAL A 53 6.56 -35.42 -3.49
C VAL A 53 7.55 -34.80 -2.51
N ASP A 54 7.18 -33.72 -1.81
CA ASP A 54 8.04 -33.09 -0.80
C ASP A 54 8.28 -33.99 0.42
N PHE A 55 7.27 -34.74 0.85
CA PHE A 55 7.42 -35.75 1.90
C PHE A 55 8.40 -36.86 1.49
N ILE A 56 8.24 -37.42 0.28
CA ILE A 56 9.12 -38.47 -0.23
C ILE A 56 10.56 -37.96 -0.41
N ARG A 57 10.74 -36.74 -0.95
CA ARG A 57 12.07 -36.11 -1.09
C ARG A 57 12.75 -35.92 0.26
N THR A 58 12.01 -35.44 1.26
CA THR A 58 12.52 -35.20 2.60
C THR A 58 12.84 -36.52 3.32
N ALA A 59 12.01 -37.54 3.15
CA ALA A 59 12.25 -38.88 3.69
C ALA A 59 13.49 -39.54 3.05
N LEU A 60 13.66 -39.42 1.73
CA LEU A 60 14.86 -39.93 1.02
C LEU A 60 16.14 -39.21 1.45
N LEU A 61 16.07 -37.90 1.69
CA LEU A 61 17.20 -37.13 2.24
C LEU A 61 17.53 -37.56 3.68
N ALA A 62 16.52 -37.84 4.49
CA ALA A 62 16.69 -38.40 5.84
C ALA A 62 17.33 -39.79 5.81
N CYS A 63 16.88 -40.67 4.91
CA CYS A 63 17.46 -42.00 4.72
C CYS A 63 18.92 -41.93 4.26
N ARG A 64 19.28 -41.01 3.36
CA ARG A 64 20.68 -40.79 2.93
C ARG A 64 21.56 -40.25 4.07
N ALA A 65 21.02 -39.37 4.92
CA ALA A 65 21.74 -38.88 6.10
C ALA A 65 21.95 -39.97 7.16
N LEU A 66 21.01 -40.90 7.29
CA LEU A 66 21.08 -42.05 8.19
C LEU A 66 22.01 -43.15 7.66
N GLN A 67 22.03 -43.41 6.34
CA GLN A 67 22.99 -44.33 5.69
C GLN A 67 24.45 -43.89 5.88
N LYS A 68 24.71 -42.57 6.02
CA LYS A 68 26.05 -42.05 6.32
C LYS A 68 26.51 -42.26 7.77
N ARG A 69 25.64 -42.72 8.68
CA ARG A 69 25.91 -42.81 10.13
C ARG A 69 26.04 -44.22 10.70
N SER A 70 25.99 -45.30 9.91
CA SER A 70 26.17 -46.65 10.43
C SER A 70 26.84 -47.64 9.46
N ILE A 71 28.06 -48.04 9.86
CA ILE A 71 28.74 -49.34 9.69
C ILE A 71 28.99 -49.84 8.25
N THR A 72 30.28 -49.80 7.92
CA THR A 72 31.01 -50.56 6.89
C THR A 72 30.74 -52.06 6.97
N GLY A 73 30.36 -52.68 5.84
CA GLY A 73 30.40 -54.14 5.66
C GLY A 73 29.57 -54.64 4.48
N THR A 74 30.23 -54.83 3.32
CA THR A 74 29.85 -55.66 2.15
C THR A 74 28.52 -55.33 1.45
N GLY A 75 28.35 -55.19 0.13
CA GLY A 75 29.16 -55.34 -1.08
C GLY A 75 28.19 -55.17 -2.28
N ASN A 76 28.70 -54.65 -3.41
CA ASN A 76 28.14 -54.64 -4.77
C ASN A 76 26.71 -54.12 -5.04
N VAL A 77 26.60 -52.98 -5.72
CA VAL A 77 25.82 -52.83 -6.98
C VAL A 77 26.49 -51.76 -7.86
N GLU A 78 26.81 -52.14 -9.09
CA GLU A 78 27.44 -51.34 -10.15
C GLU A 78 26.54 -50.23 -10.73
N MET A 79 27.21 -49.29 -11.40
CA MET A 79 26.64 -48.19 -12.18
C MET A 79 25.83 -48.68 -13.38
N VAL A 80 24.76 -47.94 -13.72
CA VAL A 80 24.24 -47.88 -15.10
C VAL A 80 24.28 -46.43 -15.57
N ASN A 81 25.22 -46.15 -16.46
CA ASN A 81 25.22 -45.00 -17.37
C ASN A 81 24.32 -45.35 -18.57
N ILE A 82 23.49 -44.40 -19.01
CA ILE A 82 22.99 -44.40 -20.40
C ILE A 82 23.23 -43.02 -21.00
N THR A 83 24.11 -43.03 -22.00
CA THR A 83 24.40 -41.99 -22.98
C THR A 83 23.26 -41.86 -23.98
N ALA A 84 22.92 -40.63 -24.38
CA ALA A 84 22.04 -40.36 -25.51
C ALA A 84 22.88 -40.29 -26.79
N ALA A 85 22.64 -41.20 -27.74
CA ALA A 85 23.06 -41.09 -29.13
C ALA A 85 21.82 -40.88 -29.99
N GLY A 86 21.89 -39.90 -30.89
CA GLY A 86 20.82 -39.62 -31.86
C GLY A 86 20.83 -40.59 -33.04
N ASN A 87 19.72 -40.61 -33.78
CA ASN A 87 19.75 -40.53 -35.24
C ASN A 87 18.36 -40.24 -35.82
N ALA A 88 18.41 -39.61 -36.98
CA ALA A 88 17.33 -39.01 -37.77
C ALA A 88 16.56 -40.04 -38.63
N VAL A 89 15.81 -39.48 -39.60
CA VAL A 89 15.07 -40.08 -40.75
C VAL A 89 13.56 -40.17 -40.47
N GLY A 90 12.64 -39.66 -41.30
CA GLY A 90 12.70 -39.04 -42.62
C GLY A 90 11.27 -38.72 -43.11
N ILE A 91 11.15 -37.80 -44.06
CA ILE A 91 9.91 -37.39 -44.76
C ILE A 91 9.60 -38.41 -45.89
N PRO A 92 8.32 -38.70 -46.21
CA PRO A 92 7.65 -38.14 -47.41
C PRO A 92 6.17 -37.75 -47.09
N GLY A 93 5.44 -36.86 -47.78
CA GLY A 93 5.54 -36.26 -49.10
C GLY A 93 4.19 -36.37 -49.84
N SER A 94 3.64 -35.23 -50.31
CA SER A 94 2.53 -35.05 -51.30
C SER A 94 1.09 -35.34 -50.81
N ALA A 95 0.00 -34.70 -51.29
CA ALA A 95 -0.23 -33.94 -52.51
C ALA A 95 -1.42 -32.93 -52.40
N LYS A 96 -1.47 -32.03 -53.39
CA LYS A 96 -2.41 -30.92 -53.72
C LYS A 96 -3.87 -31.30 -54.03
N ALA A 97 -4.77 -30.31 -53.89
CA ALA A 97 -5.76 -29.78 -54.88
C ALA A 97 -6.57 -28.64 -54.20
N ASP A 98 -6.56 -27.36 -54.64
CA ASP A 98 -7.34 -26.70 -55.73
C ASP A 98 -8.85 -27.10 -55.71
N GLU A 99 -9.88 -26.26 -55.86
CA GLU A 99 -10.04 -24.97 -56.54
C GLU A 99 -11.45 -24.35 -56.25
N SER A 100 -11.55 -23.02 -56.25
CA SER A 100 -12.64 -22.15 -56.80
C SER A 100 -14.12 -22.17 -56.33
N GLY A 101 -14.71 -20.96 -56.24
CA GLY A 101 -16.18 -20.75 -56.27
C GLY A 101 -16.63 -19.32 -55.92
N LYS A 102 -16.80 -18.45 -56.94
CA LYS A 102 -17.37 -17.09 -56.88
C LYS A 102 -18.88 -17.10 -56.61
N GLY A 103 -19.39 -16.02 -56.02
CA GLY A 103 -20.82 -15.66 -56.03
C GLY A 103 -21.10 -14.26 -55.46
N ASP A 104 -21.19 -13.27 -56.33
CA ASP A 104 -21.68 -11.91 -56.08
C ASP A 104 -23.21 -11.89 -55.92
N SER A 105 -23.73 -11.09 -55.00
CA SER A 105 -25.07 -10.49 -55.15
C SER A 105 -25.20 -9.22 -54.31
N ASN A 106 -25.19 -8.08 -55.01
CA ASN A 106 -25.63 -6.77 -54.58
C ASN A 106 -27.06 -6.79 -53.99
N ALA A 107 -27.24 -6.14 -52.85
CA ALA A 107 -28.52 -5.56 -52.45
C ALA A 107 -28.27 -4.16 -51.89
N GLU A 108 -28.66 -3.16 -52.70
CA GLU A 108 -28.65 -1.74 -52.40
C GLU A 108 -29.52 -1.45 -51.16
N LEU A 109 -28.90 -0.93 -50.09
CA LEU A 109 -29.64 -0.31 -48.99
C LEU A 109 -29.68 1.20 -49.23
N LYS A 110 -30.86 1.70 -49.58
CA LYS A 110 -31.19 3.12 -49.69
C LYS A 110 -30.87 3.83 -48.37
N ILE A 111 -29.91 4.74 -48.42
CA ILE A 111 -29.66 5.73 -47.36
C ILE A 111 -30.76 6.78 -47.49
N SER A 112 -31.78 6.70 -46.65
CA SER A 112 -32.63 7.85 -46.36
C SER A 112 -31.84 8.81 -45.46
N THR A 113 -31.49 9.96 -46.02
CA THR A 113 -31.09 11.14 -45.26
C THR A 113 -32.28 11.63 -44.43
N GLU A 114 -32.38 11.11 -43.21
CA GLU A 114 -33.12 11.77 -42.13
C GLU A 114 -32.17 12.73 -41.42
N SER A 115 -32.69 13.93 -41.17
CA SER A 115 -32.05 15.04 -40.48
C SER A 115 -31.42 14.58 -39.15
N LYS A 116 -30.15 14.94 -38.94
CA LYS A 116 -29.53 14.89 -37.62
C LYS A 116 -30.22 15.92 -36.72
N ASP A 117 -31.28 15.50 -36.04
CA ASP A 117 -31.67 16.14 -34.80
C ASP A 117 -30.50 15.94 -33.82
N ALA A 118 -29.90 17.04 -33.38
CA ALA A 118 -28.88 17.00 -32.34
C ALA A 118 -29.52 16.41 -31.08
N GLU A 119 -29.22 15.14 -30.81
CA GLU A 119 -29.79 14.37 -29.70
C GLU A 119 -29.65 15.17 -28.39
N TYR A 120 -30.77 15.56 -27.79
CA TYR A 120 -30.83 16.28 -26.51
C TYR A 120 -30.42 15.31 -25.40
N ILE A 121 -29.12 15.09 -25.24
CA ILE A 121 -28.58 14.25 -24.16
C ILE A 121 -28.32 15.17 -22.97
N ALA A 122 -29.26 15.18 -22.02
CA ALA A 122 -29.09 15.88 -20.75
C ALA A 122 -27.94 15.25 -19.94
N ILE A 123 -27.23 16.07 -19.17
CA ILE A 123 -26.25 15.54 -18.20
C ILE A 123 -26.98 14.81 -17.05
N PRO A 124 -26.31 13.87 -16.35
CA PRO A 124 -26.88 13.25 -15.16
C PRO A 124 -27.40 14.29 -14.17
N SER A 125 -28.54 14.03 -13.52
CA SER A 125 -29.15 14.97 -12.57
C SER A 125 -28.30 15.14 -11.31
N ASN A 126 -28.29 16.37 -10.75
CA ASN A 126 -27.67 16.66 -9.47
C ASN A 126 -28.59 16.34 -8.27
N GLU A 127 -29.81 15.84 -8.49
CA GLU A 127 -30.82 15.65 -7.44
C GLU A 127 -30.29 14.82 -6.27
N ASP A 128 -29.54 13.75 -6.52
CA ASP A 128 -28.97 12.92 -5.46
C ASP A 128 -27.88 13.59 -4.64
N VAL A 129 -27.25 14.62 -5.22
CA VAL A 129 -26.19 15.37 -4.56
C VAL A 129 -26.78 16.50 -3.71
N ILE A 130 -27.83 17.17 -4.17
CA ILE A 130 -28.46 18.31 -3.46
C ILE A 130 -29.64 17.92 -2.56
N SER A 131 -30.30 16.78 -2.80
CA SER A 131 -31.51 16.40 -2.07
C SER A 131 -31.24 16.00 -0.63
N SER A 132 -32.10 16.49 0.27
CA SER A 132 -32.14 16.14 1.69
C SER A 132 -33.09 14.97 2.01
N ALA A 133 -33.66 14.31 1.00
CA ALA A 133 -34.68 13.27 1.18
C ALA A 133 -34.19 12.01 1.92
N VAL A 134 -32.89 11.68 1.78
CA VAL A 134 -32.26 10.53 2.47
C VAL A 134 -31.52 11.00 3.72
N GLU A 135 -30.61 11.96 3.52
CA GLU A 135 -29.80 12.58 4.55
C GLU A 135 -29.45 13.98 4.08
N ILE A 136 -29.32 14.94 5.01
CA ILE A 136 -28.92 16.32 4.69
C ILE A 136 -27.53 16.30 4.02
N PRO A 137 -27.35 16.99 2.88
CA PRO A 137 -26.05 17.11 2.24
C PRO A 137 -25.04 17.84 3.16
N GLU A 138 -23.92 17.19 3.41
CA GLU A 138 -22.75 17.70 4.11
C GLU A 138 -21.64 17.90 3.07
N TRP A 139 -21.50 19.14 2.61
CA TRP A 139 -20.56 19.51 1.56
C TRP A 139 -19.11 19.51 2.04
N ALA A 140 -18.15 19.29 1.15
CA ALA A 140 -16.71 19.32 1.44
C ALA A 140 -16.23 20.68 1.99
N CYS A 141 -16.92 21.77 1.62
CA CYS A 141 -16.86 23.08 2.27
C CYS A 141 -18.19 23.82 2.07
N ASN A 142 -18.47 24.85 2.88
CA ASN A 142 -19.70 25.67 2.82
C ASN A 142 -19.38 27.12 3.21
N GLU A 143 -20.40 27.99 3.29
CA GLU A 143 -20.22 29.42 3.59
C GLU A 143 -19.51 29.71 4.92
N LYS A 144 -19.53 28.78 5.89
CA LYS A 144 -18.81 28.91 7.16
C LYS A 144 -17.31 28.66 7.02
N HIS A 145 -16.92 27.89 6.00
CA HIS A 145 -15.53 27.47 5.79
C HIS A 145 -14.83 28.30 4.72
N SER A 146 -15.54 28.69 3.64
CA SER A 146 -14.94 29.43 2.53
C SER A 146 -15.95 30.28 1.77
N PRO A 147 -15.64 31.53 1.38
CA PRO A 147 -16.52 32.39 0.57
C PRO A 147 -16.77 31.87 -0.86
N ASN A 148 -15.91 30.99 -1.38
CA ASN A 148 -16.00 30.45 -2.75
C ASN A 148 -16.57 29.04 -2.84
N TYR A 149 -17.27 28.61 -1.78
CA TYR A 149 -17.87 27.28 -1.69
C TYR A 149 -18.84 26.97 -2.84
N ILE A 150 -19.55 27.98 -3.36
CA ILE A 150 -20.52 27.86 -4.46
C ILE A 150 -19.90 27.49 -5.81
N ILE A 151 -18.57 27.66 -5.96
CA ILE A 151 -17.83 27.29 -7.17
C ILE A 151 -17.06 25.98 -6.95
N TYR A 152 -16.33 25.87 -5.83
CA TYR A 152 -15.38 24.78 -5.62
C TYR A 152 -15.91 23.57 -4.85
N CYS A 153 -17.03 23.70 -4.13
CA CYS A 153 -17.55 22.63 -3.27
C CYS A 153 -19.00 22.26 -3.58
N GLN A 154 -19.76 23.16 -4.20
CA GLN A 154 -21.18 23.05 -4.45
C GLN A 154 -21.53 23.73 -5.78
N GLY A 155 -22.81 23.75 -6.15
CA GLY A 155 -23.31 24.58 -7.25
C GLY A 155 -23.43 23.86 -8.60
N GLU A 156 -24.19 24.50 -9.49
CA GLU A 156 -24.51 23.99 -10.83
C GLU A 156 -23.31 24.03 -11.76
N LEU A 157 -22.45 25.06 -11.65
CA LEU A 157 -21.23 25.15 -12.44
C LEU A 157 -20.31 23.95 -12.16
N LEU A 158 -20.05 23.63 -10.89
CA LEU A 158 -19.24 22.47 -10.53
C LEU A 158 -19.82 21.19 -11.13
N HIS A 159 -21.12 20.96 -10.94
CA HIS A 159 -21.79 19.78 -11.46
C HIS A 159 -21.71 19.67 -12.99
N ALA A 160 -22.00 20.76 -13.71
CA ALA A 160 -21.96 20.82 -15.16
C ALA A 160 -20.56 20.51 -15.70
N VAL A 161 -19.51 21.13 -15.13
CA VAL A 161 -18.12 20.93 -15.57
C VAL A 161 -17.69 19.46 -15.40
N MET A 162 -18.08 18.86 -14.27
CA MET A 162 -17.71 17.47 -13.95
C MET A 162 -18.44 16.47 -14.85
N MET A 163 -19.75 16.64 -15.04
CA MET A 163 -20.56 15.73 -15.86
C MET A 163 -20.31 15.86 -17.36
N LEU A 164 -19.96 17.05 -17.85
CA LEU A 164 -19.58 17.26 -19.25
C LEU A 164 -18.16 16.82 -19.59
N ASN A 165 -17.41 16.35 -18.58
CA ASN A 165 -16.03 15.91 -18.74
C ASN A 165 -15.19 16.95 -19.52
N ILE A 166 -15.26 18.22 -19.08
CA ILE A 166 -14.54 19.33 -19.71
C ILE A 166 -13.03 19.10 -19.62
N PHE A 167 -12.57 18.58 -18.49
CA PHE A 167 -11.19 18.19 -18.22
C PHE A 167 -11.10 16.69 -17.93
N LYS A 168 -10.00 16.07 -18.42
CA LYS A 168 -9.72 14.64 -18.20
C LYS A 168 -9.63 14.31 -16.71
N ASP A 169 -8.94 15.15 -15.94
CA ASP A 169 -8.82 15.03 -14.49
C ASP A 169 -9.78 16.02 -13.80
N SER A 170 -10.69 15.50 -12.97
CA SER A 170 -11.67 16.28 -12.19
C SER A 170 -10.99 17.36 -11.33
N LYS A 171 -9.80 17.09 -10.79
CA LYS A 171 -9.05 18.05 -9.98
C LYS A 171 -8.64 19.32 -10.74
N THR A 172 -8.54 19.25 -12.07
CA THR A 172 -8.11 20.39 -12.90
C THR A 172 -9.00 21.60 -12.67
N PHE A 173 -10.33 21.44 -12.71
CA PHE A 173 -11.26 22.57 -12.57
C PHE A 173 -11.19 23.20 -11.18
N VAL A 174 -11.19 22.37 -10.14
CA VAL A 174 -11.20 22.87 -8.75
C VAL A 174 -9.86 23.45 -8.31
N ASP A 175 -8.79 23.26 -9.07
CA ASP A 175 -7.48 23.91 -8.87
C ASP A 175 -7.35 25.26 -9.61
N LYS A 176 -8.30 25.64 -10.47
CA LYS A 176 -8.20 26.87 -11.26
C LYS A 176 -8.59 28.10 -10.43
N PRO A 177 -7.75 29.15 -10.36
CA PRO A 177 -8.10 30.40 -9.69
C PRO A 177 -9.21 31.16 -10.44
N LEU A 178 -9.99 31.95 -9.71
CA LEU A 178 -11.01 32.83 -10.28
C LEU A 178 -10.40 34.18 -10.66
N LYS A 179 -10.78 34.71 -11.82
CA LYS A 179 -10.37 36.06 -12.25
C LYS A 179 -11.14 37.18 -11.53
N ARG A 180 -12.29 36.85 -10.95
CA ARG A 180 -13.26 37.78 -10.34
C ARG A 180 -14.07 37.08 -9.25
N ASP A 181 -14.98 37.81 -8.61
CA ASP A 181 -15.71 37.35 -7.42
C ASP A 181 -16.54 36.07 -7.72
N PRO A 182 -16.52 35.06 -6.83
CA PRO A 182 -17.27 33.82 -7.04
C PRO A 182 -18.78 34.01 -7.19
N ALA A 183 -19.39 34.97 -6.49
CA ALA A 183 -20.83 35.21 -6.58
C ALA A 183 -21.21 35.86 -7.91
N GLU A 184 -20.35 36.74 -8.47
CA GLU A 184 -20.53 37.29 -9.81
C GLU A 184 -20.43 36.19 -10.88
N ILE A 185 -19.44 35.29 -10.77
CA ILE A 185 -19.27 34.17 -11.71
C ILE A 185 -20.48 33.22 -11.64
N ASP A 186 -20.95 32.85 -10.46
CA ASP A 186 -22.13 31.98 -10.29
C ASP A 186 -23.41 32.63 -10.86
N ALA A 187 -23.62 33.93 -10.62
CA ALA A 187 -24.76 34.66 -11.16
C ALA A 187 -24.71 34.74 -12.70
N ASP A 188 -23.54 35.03 -13.27
CA ASP A 188 -23.36 35.07 -14.72
C ASP A 188 -23.52 33.69 -15.36
N PHE A 189 -23.10 32.62 -14.69
CA PHE A 189 -23.31 31.25 -15.16
C PHE A 189 -24.81 30.95 -15.26
N LYS A 190 -25.58 31.19 -14.19
CA LYS A 190 -27.04 30.98 -14.17
C LYS A 190 -27.77 31.83 -15.20
N LYS A 191 -27.29 33.04 -15.47
CA LYS A 191 -27.84 33.92 -16.51
C LYS A 191 -27.53 33.41 -17.93
N LYS A 192 -26.32 32.89 -18.15
CA LYS A 192 -25.88 32.37 -19.47
C LYS A 192 -26.53 31.03 -19.80
N PHE A 193 -26.82 30.22 -18.79
CA PHE A 193 -27.43 28.91 -18.92
C PHE A 193 -28.73 28.81 -18.09
N PRO A 194 -29.83 29.44 -18.54
CA PRO A 194 -31.11 29.43 -17.81
C PRO A 194 -31.92 28.13 -18.01
N HIS A 195 -31.39 27.18 -18.76
CA HIS A 195 -32.00 25.91 -19.14
C HIS A 195 -31.21 24.72 -18.57
N ASP A 196 -31.80 23.53 -18.60
CA ASP A 196 -31.10 22.30 -18.21
C ASP A 196 -29.89 22.05 -19.11
N ILE A 197 -28.71 21.89 -18.48
CA ILE A 197 -27.45 21.68 -19.20
C ILE A 197 -27.47 20.35 -19.96
N THR A 198 -27.00 20.39 -21.21
CA THR A 198 -26.86 19.22 -22.09
C THR A 198 -25.44 19.06 -22.60
N VAL A 199 -25.14 17.93 -23.22
CA VAL A 199 -23.85 17.70 -23.90
C VAL A 199 -23.52 18.76 -24.97
N ASN A 200 -24.52 19.44 -25.52
CA ASN A 200 -24.32 20.48 -26.53
C ASN A 200 -23.77 21.79 -25.94
N ASP A 201 -23.93 22.01 -24.63
CA ASP A 201 -23.42 23.20 -23.93
C ASP A 201 -21.91 23.10 -23.62
N ARG A 202 -21.26 21.97 -23.93
CA ARG A 202 -19.87 21.67 -23.57
C ARG A 202 -18.88 22.76 -23.99
N GLU A 203 -18.98 23.24 -25.22
CA GLU A 203 -18.05 24.25 -25.74
C GLU A 203 -18.33 25.64 -25.15
N ALA A 204 -19.61 25.99 -24.97
CA ALA A 204 -20.01 27.25 -24.35
C ALA A 204 -19.57 27.32 -22.87
N ILE A 205 -19.61 26.19 -22.15
CA ILE A 205 -19.11 26.07 -20.78
C ILE A 205 -17.59 26.12 -20.75
N ARG A 206 -16.89 25.49 -21.71
CA ARG A 206 -15.43 25.61 -21.84
C ARG A 206 -15.01 27.07 -22.01
N GLN A 207 -15.65 27.78 -22.94
CA GLN A 207 -15.40 29.20 -23.15
C GLN A 207 -15.71 30.03 -21.89
N PHE A 208 -16.82 29.71 -21.19
CA PHE A 208 -17.13 30.37 -19.92
C PHE A 208 -16.03 30.17 -18.88
N ILE A 209 -15.44 28.98 -18.78
CA ILE A 209 -14.30 28.76 -17.87
C ILE A 209 -13.09 29.59 -18.30
N ASP A 210 -12.74 29.58 -19.59
CA ASP A 210 -11.57 30.31 -20.10
C ASP A 210 -11.69 31.84 -19.86
N GLU A 211 -12.91 32.38 -19.94
CA GLU A 211 -13.22 33.79 -19.64
C GLU A 211 -13.10 34.14 -18.15
N ASN A 212 -13.35 33.18 -17.24
CA ASN A 212 -13.56 33.45 -15.81
C ASN A 212 -12.50 32.89 -14.86
N PHE A 213 -11.66 31.97 -15.35
CA PHE A 213 -10.67 31.25 -14.56
C PHE A 213 -9.26 31.40 -15.15
N ASP A 214 -8.25 31.36 -14.29
CA ASP A 214 -6.84 31.27 -14.68
C ASP A 214 -6.38 29.81 -14.80
N GLU A 215 -5.11 29.63 -15.20
CA GLU A 215 -4.48 28.31 -15.25
C GLU A 215 -4.19 27.77 -13.85
N GLU A 216 -4.38 26.46 -13.66
CA GLU A 216 -4.10 25.83 -12.39
C GLU A 216 -2.60 25.89 -12.04
N GLY A 217 -2.28 26.25 -10.81
CA GLY A 217 -0.89 26.44 -10.37
C GLY A 217 -0.34 27.85 -10.59
N HIS A 218 -1.07 28.78 -11.23
CA HIS A 218 -0.69 30.21 -11.28
C HIS A 218 -0.58 30.87 -9.90
N GLU A 219 -1.15 30.26 -8.86
CA GLU A 219 -1.10 30.68 -7.45
C GLU A 219 0.27 30.48 -6.80
N LEU A 220 1.13 29.69 -7.44
CA LEU A 220 2.39 29.22 -6.88
C LEU A 220 3.57 29.87 -7.58
N GLU A 221 4.62 30.09 -6.80
CA GLU A 221 5.93 30.51 -7.27
C GLU A 221 6.96 29.44 -6.93
N LYS A 222 8.03 29.35 -7.73
CA LYS A 222 9.20 28.55 -7.33
C LYS A 222 9.89 29.25 -6.17
N CYS A 223 10.48 28.48 -5.26
CA CYS A 223 11.33 29.03 -4.21
C CYS A 223 12.74 28.51 -4.28
N ASP A 224 13.63 29.33 -3.74
CA ASP A 224 15.00 28.95 -3.42
C ASP A 224 15.02 28.39 -2.00
N LEU A 225 15.65 27.23 -1.87
CA LEU A 225 15.83 26.55 -0.60
C LEU A 225 17.03 27.16 0.12
N VAL A 226 16.78 27.84 1.24
CA VAL A 226 17.75 28.71 1.94
C VAL A 226 18.97 27.96 2.49
N ASP A 227 18.80 26.69 2.81
CA ASP A 227 19.78 25.82 3.47
C ASP A 227 20.10 24.57 2.64
N TRP A 228 19.79 24.57 1.34
CA TRP A 228 20.15 23.48 0.45
C TRP A 228 21.64 23.50 0.14
N GLU A 229 22.29 22.34 0.29
CA GLU A 229 23.68 22.14 -0.08
C GLU A 229 23.83 21.05 -1.13
N GLU A 230 24.83 21.18 -2.02
CA GLU A 230 25.09 20.18 -3.07
C GLU A 230 25.65 18.88 -2.50
N GLN A 231 26.45 18.95 -1.43
CA GLN A 231 27.10 17.79 -0.81
C GLN A 231 26.87 17.76 0.71
N PRO A 232 25.63 17.54 1.19
CA PRO A 232 25.35 17.51 2.63
C PRO A 232 26.16 16.43 3.34
N GLU A 233 26.67 16.74 4.53
CA GLU A 233 27.58 15.87 5.31
C GLU A 233 27.02 14.45 5.49
N LYS A 234 25.75 14.34 5.91
CA LYS A 234 25.07 13.05 6.12
C LYS A 234 25.01 12.21 4.84
N LEU A 235 24.78 12.81 3.68
CA LEU A 235 24.75 12.11 2.40
C LEU A 235 26.16 11.68 1.97
N MET A 236 27.18 12.47 2.29
CA MET A 236 28.58 12.12 2.03
C MET A 236 29.07 10.92 2.85
N SER A 237 28.40 10.62 3.97
CA SER A 237 28.70 9.44 4.80
C SER A 237 28.37 8.09 4.13
N ILE A 238 27.59 8.09 3.03
CA ILE A 238 27.22 6.90 2.26
C ILE A 238 28.47 6.30 1.60
N THR A 239 28.71 5.01 1.89
CA THR A 239 29.95 4.32 1.52
C THR A 239 29.93 3.86 0.06
N ASP A 240 28.81 3.30 -0.41
CA ASP A 240 28.65 2.90 -1.80
C ASP A 240 28.58 4.14 -2.70
N SER A 241 29.57 4.30 -3.59
CA SER A 241 29.69 5.48 -4.45
C SER A 241 28.52 5.70 -5.41
N GLN A 242 27.88 4.63 -5.89
CA GLN A 242 26.72 4.73 -6.78
C GLN A 242 25.48 5.17 -6.01
N LEU A 243 25.26 4.60 -4.82
CA LEU A 243 24.17 5.03 -3.95
C LEU A 243 24.37 6.45 -3.43
N ARG A 244 25.61 6.86 -3.15
CA ARG A 244 25.93 8.25 -2.79
C ARG A 244 25.58 9.21 -3.94
N LYS A 245 26.01 8.91 -5.17
CA LYS A 245 25.64 9.72 -6.34
C LYS A 245 24.12 9.79 -6.53
N PHE A 246 23.43 8.67 -6.35
CA PHE A 246 21.97 8.63 -6.37
C PHE A 246 21.34 9.52 -5.29
N ALA A 247 21.84 9.48 -4.04
CA ALA A 247 21.37 10.34 -2.96
C ALA A 247 21.54 11.83 -3.29
N LEU A 248 22.70 12.25 -3.82
CA LEU A 248 22.94 13.64 -4.22
C LEU A 248 22.00 14.08 -5.35
N ASN A 249 21.73 13.19 -6.31
CA ASN A 249 20.77 13.46 -7.36
C ASN A 249 19.33 13.59 -6.83
N VAL A 250 18.94 12.78 -5.84
CA VAL A 250 17.62 12.90 -5.18
C VAL A 250 17.53 14.19 -4.37
N ASN A 251 18.61 14.58 -3.67
CA ASN A 251 18.70 15.85 -2.96
C ASN A 251 18.50 17.06 -3.90
N LEU A 252 19.00 16.98 -5.14
CA LEU A 252 18.77 18.03 -6.15
C LEU A 252 17.28 18.20 -6.51
N ILE A 253 16.47 17.14 -6.39
CA ILE A 253 15.04 17.18 -6.73
C ILE A 253 14.28 18.13 -5.80
N TRP A 254 14.71 18.35 -4.56
CA TRP A 254 14.05 19.28 -3.63
C TRP A 254 13.86 20.67 -4.24
N LYS A 255 14.86 21.18 -4.97
CA LYS A 255 14.77 22.47 -5.69
C LYS A 255 13.61 22.51 -6.70
N SER A 256 13.31 21.38 -7.34
CA SER A 256 12.21 21.31 -8.32
C SER A 256 10.83 21.25 -7.67
N LEU A 257 10.75 20.82 -6.41
CA LEU A 257 9.51 20.63 -5.65
C LEU A 257 9.21 21.80 -4.70
N CYS A 258 10.16 22.70 -4.45
CA CYS A 258 9.96 23.89 -3.62
C CYS A 258 8.93 24.84 -4.25
N ARG A 259 7.86 25.18 -3.52
CA ARG A 259 6.90 26.23 -3.87
C ARG A 259 6.68 27.22 -2.73
N THR A 260 6.36 28.46 -3.10
CA THR A 260 5.76 29.49 -2.24
C THR A 260 4.40 29.88 -2.80
N ILE A 261 3.54 30.45 -1.95
CA ILE A 261 2.22 30.93 -2.37
C ILE A 261 2.30 32.43 -2.61
N LYS A 262 1.76 32.88 -3.75
CA LYS A 262 1.66 34.31 -4.06
C LYS A 262 0.87 35.05 -2.99
N LYS A 263 1.30 36.27 -2.65
CA LYS A 263 0.58 37.15 -1.71
C LYS A 263 -0.84 37.50 -2.16
N GLU A 264 -1.14 37.37 -3.45
CA GLU A 264 -2.49 37.54 -4.00
C GLU A 264 -3.48 36.53 -3.41
N VAL A 265 -3.05 35.30 -3.12
CA VAL A 265 -3.89 34.28 -2.48
C VAL A 265 -4.28 34.69 -1.06
N MET A 266 -3.38 35.33 -0.33
CA MET A 266 -3.68 35.90 1.00
C MET A 266 -4.62 37.10 0.90
N LYS A 267 -4.47 37.93 -0.14
CA LYS A 267 -5.21 39.18 -0.31
C LYS A 267 -6.64 38.96 -0.81
N TYR A 268 -6.84 37.95 -1.67
CA TYR A 268 -8.10 37.64 -2.33
C TYR A 268 -8.47 36.16 -2.17
N PRO A 269 -8.55 35.61 -0.94
CA PRO A 269 -8.77 34.18 -0.71
C PRO A 269 -10.07 33.65 -1.36
N GLU A 270 -11.05 34.51 -1.59
CA GLU A 270 -12.28 34.17 -2.31
C GLU A 270 -12.05 33.76 -3.76
N ARG A 271 -10.92 34.11 -4.36
CA ARG A 271 -10.58 33.76 -5.74
C ARG A 271 -9.80 32.46 -5.88
N HIS A 272 -9.49 31.80 -4.77
CA HIS A 272 -8.53 30.72 -4.74
C HIS A 272 -9.10 29.53 -3.99
N SER A 273 -8.99 28.34 -4.58
CA SER A 273 -9.20 27.13 -3.80
C SER A 273 -7.95 26.80 -2.97
N LEU A 274 -6.76 27.33 -3.30
CA LEU A 274 -5.53 27.10 -2.54
C LEU A 274 -5.58 27.85 -1.20
N LEU A 275 -5.27 27.15 -0.12
CA LEU A 275 -5.14 27.72 1.22
C LEU A 275 -3.76 28.37 1.35
N TYR A 276 -3.75 29.66 1.72
CA TYR A 276 -2.52 30.39 1.96
C TYR A 276 -1.76 29.82 3.17
N VAL A 277 -0.43 29.76 3.06
CA VAL A 277 0.51 29.52 4.16
C VAL A 277 1.71 30.47 4.01
N PRO A 278 2.32 30.91 5.12
CA PRO A 278 3.27 32.02 5.10
C PRO A 278 4.68 31.68 4.59
N TYR A 279 5.10 30.42 4.61
CA TYR A 279 6.45 29.99 4.24
C TYR A 279 6.45 29.05 3.03
N GLU A 280 7.64 28.82 2.46
CA GLU A 280 7.83 27.81 1.44
C GLU A 280 7.48 26.39 1.94
N PHE A 281 7.14 25.54 0.99
CA PHE A 281 6.87 24.12 1.23
C PHE A 281 7.30 23.29 0.02
N ILE A 282 7.51 22.00 0.27
CA ILE A 282 7.79 21.01 -0.75
C ILE A 282 6.47 20.33 -1.15
N VAL A 283 6.11 20.40 -2.43
CA VAL A 283 4.97 19.63 -2.96
C VAL A 283 5.35 18.16 -3.18
N PRO A 284 4.39 17.22 -3.16
CA PRO A 284 4.68 15.85 -3.53
C PRO A 284 5.21 15.73 -4.97
N GLY A 285 4.55 16.35 -5.95
CA GLY A 285 4.95 16.37 -7.36
C GLY A 285 3.84 15.95 -8.33
N GLY A 286 3.99 16.30 -9.61
CA GLY A 286 2.99 16.03 -10.65
C GLY A 286 1.71 16.86 -10.47
N ARG A 287 0.54 16.20 -10.43
CA ARG A 287 -0.77 16.86 -10.22
C ARG A 287 -0.97 17.46 -8.82
N PHE A 288 -0.16 17.03 -7.85
CA PHE A 288 -0.22 17.49 -6.47
C PHE A 288 0.59 18.79 -6.34
N ARG A 289 -0.11 19.92 -6.38
CA ARG A 289 0.47 21.27 -6.42
C ARG A 289 0.42 21.99 -5.07
N GLU A 290 -0.32 21.43 -4.14
CA GLU A 290 -0.47 21.86 -2.75
C GLU A 290 0.40 21.00 -1.81
N PHE A 291 0.58 21.46 -0.57
CA PHE A 291 1.11 20.62 0.49
C PHE A 291 0.08 19.54 0.87
N TYR A 292 0.57 18.38 1.31
CA TYR A 292 -0.22 17.27 1.84
C TYR A 292 0.27 16.92 3.24
N TYR A 293 -0.65 16.60 4.14
CA TYR A 293 -0.37 16.52 5.56
C TYR A 293 0.62 15.39 5.91
N TRP A 294 0.23 14.13 5.77
CA TRP A 294 1.09 13.02 6.23
C TRP A 294 2.34 12.84 5.36
N ASP A 295 2.29 13.19 4.06
CA ASP A 295 3.41 13.16 3.13
C ASP A 295 4.60 13.96 3.68
N THR A 296 4.27 15.09 4.31
CA THR A 296 5.26 16.03 4.84
C THR A 296 6.12 15.43 5.94
N TYR A 297 5.66 14.39 6.66
CA TYR A 297 6.49 13.72 7.67
C TYR A 297 7.73 13.11 7.01
N TRP A 298 7.53 12.37 5.91
CA TRP A 298 8.66 11.78 5.19
C TRP A 298 9.48 12.82 4.43
N VAL A 299 8.86 13.88 3.94
CA VAL A 299 9.60 15.02 3.38
C VAL A 299 10.56 15.60 4.42
N ILE A 300 10.09 15.90 5.64
CA ILE A 300 10.93 16.41 6.74
C ILE A 300 12.05 15.44 7.07
N LYS A 301 11.78 14.14 7.16
CA LYS A 301 12.83 13.11 7.33
C LYS A 301 13.93 13.23 6.26
N GLY A 302 13.53 13.42 5.01
CA GLY A 302 14.42 13.64 3.87
C GLY A 302 15.23 14.93 3.93
N LEU A 303 14.57 16.04 4.29
CA LEU A 303 15.19 17.35 4.44
C LEU A 303 16.24 17.32 5.56
N LEU A 304 15.92 16.74 6.72
CA LEU A 304 16.85 16.55 7.83
C LEU A 304 18.03 15.61 7.49
N ALA A 305 17.79 14.60 6.65
CA ALA A 305 18.86 13.76 6.07
C ALA A 305 19.74 14.54 5.09
N SER A 306 19.20 15.60 4.48
CA SER A 306 19.88 16.50 3.53
C SER A 306 20.48 17.75 4.20
N GLY A 307 20.46 17.84 5.54
CA GLY A 307 20.98 19.00 6.29
C GLY A 307 20.06 20.22 6.33
N MET A 308 18.84 20.13 5.79
CA MET A 308 17.94 21.27 5.59
C MET A 308 16.99 21.48 6.78
N GLN A 309 17.56 21.97 7.89
CA GLN A 309 16.83 22.21 9.14
C GLN A 309 15.87 23.40 9.06
N GLU A 310 16.28 24.53 8.46
CA GLU A 310 15.46 25.73 8.35
C GLU A 310 14.28 25.52 7.40
N THR A 311 14.49 24.81 6.28
CA THR A 311 13.39 24.41 5.40
C THR A 311 12.39 23.52 6.16
N SER A 312 12.88 22.56 6.96
CA SER A 312 12.02 21.69 7.78
C SER A 312 11.21 22.50 8.79
N ARG A 313 11.84 23.44 9.49
CA ARG A 313 11.21 24.36 10.45
C ARG A 313 10.06 25.14 9.80
N ARG A 314 10.30 25.74 8.62
CA ARG A 314 9.32 26.52 7.87
C ARG A 314 8.11 25.70 7.41
N MET A 315 8.33 24.46 6.98
CA MET A 315 7.22 23.55 6.66
C MET A 315 6.35 23.24 7.88
N ILE A 316 6.95 23.06 9.06
CA ILE A 316 6.20 22.85 10.31
C ILE A 316 5.42 24.12 10.70
N LEU A 317 6.02 25.31 10.55
CA LEU A 317 5.35 26.59 10.81
C LEU A 317 4.13 26.83 9.89
N ASN A 318 4.15 26.30 8.66
CA ASN A 318 2.98 26.33 7.80
C ASN A 318 1.82 25.52 8.38
N PHE A 319 2.08 24.33 8.93
CA PHE A 319 1.05 23.56 9.63
C PHE A 319 0.61 24.20 10.93
N GLU A 320 1.53 24.81 11.67
CA GLU A 320 1.19 25.61 12.85
C GLU A 320 0.19 26.73 12.49
N TYR A 321 0.44 27.44 11.39
CA TYR A 321 -0.46 28.47 10.87
C TYR A 321 -1.85 27.90 10.54
N LEU A 322 -1.94 26.73 9.90
CA LEU A 322 -3.22 26.10 9.58
C LEU A 322 -3.98 25.67 10.84
N VAL A 323 -3.33 25.06 11.82
CA VAL A 323 -4.00 24.67 13.07
C VAL A 323 -4.53 25.91 13.80
N LYS A 324 -3.76 27.01 13.84
CA LYS A 324 -4.21 28.27 14.48
C LYS A 324 -5.37 28.95 13.74
N THR A 325 -5.48 28.78 12.42
CA THR A 325 -6.48 29.48 11.60
C THR A 325 -7.72 28.63 11.28
N ILE A 326 -7.56 27.31 11.17
CA ILE A 326 -8.59 26.34 10.75
C ILE A 326 -8.98 25.41 11.91
N GLY A 327 -8.10 25.21 12.89
CA GLY A 327 -8.31 24.33 14.05
C GLY A 327 -7.75 22.92 13.92
N PHE A 328 -7.29 22.54 12.72
CA PHE A 328 -6.63 21.26 12.43
C PHE A 328 -5.87 21.37 11.10
N ILE A 329 -5.10 20.33 10.75
CA ILE A 329 -4.41 20.26 9.45
C ILE A 329 -5.31 19.51 8.45
N PRO A 330 -5.79 20.17 7.38
CA PRO A 330 -6.55 19.50 6.32
C PRO A 330 -5.71 18.48 5.56
N ASN A 331 -6.34 17.56 4.84
CA ASN A 331 -5.66 16.57 4.00
C ASN A 331 -4.57 17.20 3.10
N GLY A 332 -4.92 18.30 2.43
CA GLY A 332 -4.00 19.14 1.69
C GLY A 332 -4.45 20.60 1.67
N GLY A 333 -3.64 21.46 1.06
CA GLY A 333 -3.82 22.92 1.09
C GLY A 333 -4.93 23.48 0.20
N ARG A 334 -6.13 22.89 0.19
CA ARG A 334 -7.26 23.36 -0.64
C ARG A 334 -8.58 23.44 0.14
N VAL A 335 -9.47 24.36 -0.23
CA VAL A 335 -10.76 24.59 0.45
C VAL A 335 -11.65 23.34 0.48
N TYR A 336 -11.61 22.50 -0.55
CA TYR A 336 -12.36 21.24 -0.60
C TYR A 336 -11.77 20.13 0.29
N TYR A 337 -10.68 20.40 1.01
CA TYR A 337 -10.13 19.54 2.07
C TYR A 337 -10.54 19.98 3.49
N LEU A 338 -11.22 21.13 3.68
CA LEU A 338 -11.53 21.72 5.00
C LEU A 338 -12.45 20.90 5.91
N ARG A 339 -12.88 19.71 5.50
CA ARG A 339 -13.71 18.78 6.29
C ARG A 339 -13.16 17.36 6.37
N ARG A 340 -11.89 17.18 6.06
CA ARG A 340 -11.14 15.94 6.32
C ARG A 340 -9.66 16.24 6.57
N SER A 341 -9.05 15.49 7.47
CA SER A 341 -7.61 15.58 7.75
C SER A 341 -6.84 14.51 6.95
N GLN A 342 -5.72 14.04 7.49
CA GLN A 342 -4.93 12.90 7.06
C GLN A 342 -4.29 12.23 8.31
N PRO A 343 -3.55 11.11 8.22
CA PRO A 343 -2.88 10.52 9.37
C PRO A 343 -2.08 11.54 10.20
N PRO A 344 -2.30 11.63 11.53
CA PRO A 344 -1.88 12.79 12.33
C PRO A 344 -0.40 12.74 12.72
N LEU A 345 0.45 13.28 11.85
CA LEU A 345 1.90 13.24 11.97
C LEU A 345 2.55 14.59 12.33
N PHE A 346 1.81 15.65 12.65
CA PHE A 346 2.38 16.94 13.02
C PHE A 346 3.27 16.88 14.27
N ILE A 347 2.78 16.24 15.34
CA ILE A 347 3.56 16.02 16.57
C ILE A 347 4.86 15.24 16.28
N PRO A 348 4.82 14.13 15.51
CA PRO A 348 6.03 13.48 15.00
C PRO A 348 6.95 14.38 14.17
N MET A 349 6.43 15.28 13.34
CA MET A 349 7.26 16.22 12.57
C MET A 349 8.04 17.17 13.49
N VAL A 350 7.36 17.76 14.48
CA VAL A 350 7.99 18.62 15.50
C VAL A 350 9.05 17.85 16.28
N TYR A 351 8.75 16.60 16.65
CA TYR A 351 9.68 15.73 17.36
C TYR A 351 10.94 15.42 16.54
N GLU A 352 10.81 15.00 15.26
CA GLU A 352 11.98 14.72 14.42
C GLU A 352 12.84 15.97 14.21
N TYR A 353 12.22 17.16 14.07
CA TYR A 353 12.93 18.43 14.02
C TYR A 353 13.68 18.70 15.32
N TYR A 354 12.99 18.68 16.46
CA TYR A 354 13.59 18.97 17.77
C TYR A 354 14.73 18.00 18.11
N MET A 355 14.57 16.70 17.85
CA MET A 355 15.64 15.72 18.06
C MET A 355 16.87 15.94 17.16
N ALA A 356 16.72 16.69 16.06
CA ALA A 356 17.81 17.00 15.15
C ALA A 356 18.47 18.37 15.41
N THR A 357 17.82 19.26 16.16
CA THR A 357 18.25 20.66 16.35
C THR A 357 18.41 21.09 17.80
N GLU A 358 17.72 20.45 18.74
CA GLU A 358 17.61 20.85 20.14
C GLU A 358 17.12 22.31 20.29
N ASP A 359 16.25 22.76 19.37
CA ASP A 359 15.69 24.10 19.33
C ASP A 359 14.54 24.26 20.36
N ASP A 360 14.93 24.54 21.61
CA ASP A 360 14.02 24.76 22.75
C ASP A 360 13.01 25.90 22.52
N GLU A 361 13.43 26.97 21.85
CA GLU A 361 12.57 28.13 21.60
C GLU A 361 11.43 27.75 20.65
N PHE A 362 11.76 27.07 19.56
CA PHE A 362 10.76 26.57 18.61
C PHE A 362 9.83 25.52 19.24
N LEU A 363 10.37 24.63 20.09
CA LEU A 363 9.54 23.65 20.79
C LEU A 363 8.51 24.35 21.67
N ARG A 364 8.93 25.35 22.46
CA ARG A 364 8.03 26.13 23.31
C ARG A 364 6.97 26.88 22.50
N SER A 365 7.35 27.48 21.36
CA SER A 365 6.40 28.23 20.54
C SER A 365 5.32 27.35 19.89
N THR A 366 5.65 26.09 19.61
CA THR A 366 4.78 25.16 18.85
C THR A 366 3.94 24.25 19.75
N MET A 367 4.26 24.16 21.06
CA MET A 367 3.61 23.23 22.00
C MET A 367 2.08 23.37 22.05
N ASP A 368 1.56 24.59 22.18
CA ASP A 368 0.12 24.83 22.25
C ASP A 368 -0.59 24.36 20.97
N THR A 369 0.07 24.54 19.82
CA THR A 369 -0.44 24.11 18.52
C THR A 369 -0.52 22.59 18.40
N MET A 370 0.47 21.87 18.93
CA MET A 370 0.42 20.41 19.00
C MET A 370 -0.74 19.91 19.89
N GLU A 371 -0.98 20.54 21.04
CA GLU A 371 -2.10 20.20 21.93
C GLU A 371 -3.46 20.53 21.29
N MET A 372 -3.56 21.61 20.52
CA MET A 372 -4.78 21.98 19.77
C MET A 372 -5.13 20.90 18.75
N GLU A 373 -4.18 20.45 17.93
CA GLU A 373 -4.47 19.41 16.94
C GLU A 373 -4.76 18.05 17.60
N PHE A 374 -4.02 17.68 18.65
CA PHE A 374 -4.32 16.47 19.42
C PHE A 374 -5.75 16.48 19.98
N SER A 375 -6.20 17.63 20.46
CA SER A 375 -7.58 17.84 20.94
C SER A 375 -8.60 17.71 19.81
N PHE A 376 -8.32 18.21 18.60
CA PHE A 376 -9.19 18.01 17.43
C PHE A 376 -9.47 16.51 17.19
N TRP A 377 -8.44 15.65 17.20
CA TRP A 377 -8.62 14.21 16.99
C TRP A 377 -9.43 13.55 18.10
N LYS A 378 -9.19 13.92 19.37
CA LYS A 378 -9.96 13.41 20.51
C LYS A 378 -11.43 13.84 20.44
N SER A 379 -11.72 15.07 20.04
CA SER A 379 -13.10 15.57 19.98
C SER A 379 -13.86 15.09 18.76
N ASN A 380 -13.21 14.91 17.61
CA ASN A 380 -13.89 14.71 16.33
C ASN A 380 -13.75 13.30 15.74
N ARG A 381 -12.82 12.48 16.23
CA ARG A 381 -12.50 11.15 15.65
C ARG A 381 -12.49 10.02 16.68
N MET A 382 -12.59 10.32 17.97
CA MET A 382 -12.70 9.32 19.02
C MET A 382 -14.13 8.83 19.19
N ILE A 383 -14.30 7.51 19.29
CA ILE A 383 -15.57 6.82 19.52
C ILE A 383 -15.41 5.80 20.65
N ASN A 384 -16.53 5.38 21.23
CA ASN A 384 -16.56 4.32 22.23
C ASN A 384 -17.06 3.03 21.61
N VAL A 385 -16.35 1.93 21.88
CA VAL A 385 -16.71 0.58 21.44
C VAL A 385 -16.72 -0.40 22.60
N THR A 386 -17.58 -1.42 22.53
CA THR A 386 -17.68 -2.45 23.56
C THR A 386 -17.07 -3.75 23.07
N ILE A 387 -15.91 -4.13 23.62
CA ILE A 387 -15.20 -5.38 23.31
C ILE A 387 -15.09 -6.19 24.60
N ASN A 388 -15.42 -7.49 24.56
CA ASN A 388 -15.37 -8.37 25.73
C ASN A 388 -16.10 -7.80 26.97
N LYS A 389 -17.24 -7.14 26.77
CA LYS A 389 -18.05 -6.47 27.80
C LYS A 389 -17.36 -5.29 28.51
N ARG A 390 -16.30 -4.72 27.92
CA ARG A 390 -15.62 -3.51 28.38
C ARG A 390 -15.71 -2.43 27.33
N ASN A 391 -15.90 -1.19 27.79
CA ASN A 391 -15.92 -0.03 26.91
C ASN A 391 -14.51 0.48 26.71
N HIS A 392 -14.18 0.77 25.47
CA HIS A 392 -12.88 1.22 25.01
C HIS A 392 -13.07 2.46 24.15
N SER A 393 -12.24 3.48 24.35
CA SER A 393 -12.21 4.67 23.50
C SER A 393 -11.13 4.49 22.44
N VAL A 394 -11.52 4.58 21.17
CA VAL A 394 -10.66 4.34 20.00
C VAL A 394 -10.94 5.38 18.92
N PHE A 395 -10.03 5.52 17.97
CA PHE A 395 -10.12 6.50 16.90
C PHE A 395 -10.54 5.85 15.59
N GLN A 396 -11.29 6.58 14.76
CA GLN A 396 -11.67 6.16 13.40
C GLN A 396 -11.48 7.31 12.40
N TYR A 397 -11.17 6.97 11.15
CA TYR A 397 -11.28 7.93 10.06
C TYR A 397 -12.74 8.14 9.71
N ARG A 398 -13.17 9.40 9.68
CA ARG A 398 -14.56 9.78 9.37
C ARG A 398 -14.59 11.22 8.90
N ALA A 399 -14.51 11.42 7.59
CA ALA A 399 -14.80 12.69 6.98
C ALA A 399 -16.26 13.08 7.22
N ASP A 400 -16.54 14.37 7.37
CA ASP A 400 -17.92 14.83 7.60
C ASP A 400 -18.73 14.88 6.31
N SER A 401 -18.07 15.05 5.17
CA SER A 401 -18.74 15.19 3.89
C SER A 401 -19.45 13.90 3.47
N ASN A 402 -20.68 14.05 2.94
CA ASN A 402 -21.50 12.95 2.43
C ASN A 402 -21.99 13.22 0.99
N VAL A 403 -21.19 13.95 0.21
CA VAL A 403 -21.39 14.27 -1.21
C VAL A 403 -20.14 13.84 -2.00
N PRO A 404 -20.20 13.75 -3.34
CA PRO A 404 -19.00 13.54 -4.16
C PRO A 404 -17.88 14.54 -3.80
N ARG A 405 -16.64 14.06 -3.69
CA ARG A 405 -15.47 14.92 -3.44
C ARG A 405 -15.25 15.84 -4.65
N PRO A 406 -15.08 17.17 -4.48
CA PRO A 406 -14.92 18.06 -5.62
C PRO A 406 -13.74 17.71 -6.55
N GLU A 407 -12.62 17.22 -6.01
CA GLU A 407 -11.45 16.85 -6.79
C GLU A 407 -11.58 15.54 -7.60
N SER A 408 -12.60 14.74 -7.29
CA SER A 408 -12.92 13.45 -7.93
C SER A 408 -14.44 13.28 -8.09
N TYR A 409 -15.14 14.39 -8.39
CA TYR A 409 -16.60 14.47 -8.29
C TYR A 409 -17.28 13.48 -9.23
N ARG A 410 -16.79 13.41 -10.47
CA ARG A 410 -17.33 12.53 -11.50
C ARG A 410 -17.12 11.06 -11.13
N GLU A 411 -15.93 10.72 -10.65
CA GLU A 411 -15.56 9.37 -10.25
C GLU A 411 -16.43 8.88 -9.07
N ASP A 412 -16.64 9.74 -8.07
CA ASP A 412 -17.48 9.46 -6.89
C ASP A 412 -18.97 9.36 -7.26
N TYR A 413 -19.44 10.20 -8.18
CA TYR A 413 -20.82 10.15 -8.70
C TYR A 413 -21.07 8.82 -9.44
N GLN A 414 -20.19 8.46 -10.38
CA GLN A 414 -20.29 7.22 -11.16
C GLN A 414 -20.17 5.95 -10.30
N THR A 415 -19.40 6.01 -9.21
CA THR A 415 -19.34 4.90 -8.24
C THR A 415 -20.69 4.73 -7.53
N ALA A 416 -21.33 5.84 -7.16
CA ALA A 416 -22.63 5.84 -6.48
C ALA A 416 -23.80 5.37 -7.37
N GLU A 417 -23.67 5.43 -8.70
CA GLU A 417 -24.67 4.87 -9.62
C GLU A 417 -24.85 3.36 -9.47
N ARG A 418 -23.86 2.66 -8.93
CA ARG A 418 -23.86 1.21 -8.72
C ARG A 418 -24.54 0.76 -7.43
N VAL A 419 -24.99 1.72 -6.60
CA VAL A 419 -25.68 1.43 -5.34
C VAL A 419 -27.04 2.12 -5.28
N ASP A 420 -27.92 1.58 -4.45
CA ASP A 420 -29.23 2.15 -4.18
C ASP A 420 -29.11 3.59 -3.65
N ARG A 421 -30.08 4.44 -4.01
CA ARG A 421 -30.16 5.86 -3.62
C ARG A 421 -29.93 6.07 -2.11
N GLN A 422 -30.47 5.18 -1.28
CA GLN A 422 -30.36 5.22 0.18
C GLN A 422 -28.92 5.01 0.70
N ARG A 423 -28.04 4.39 -0.10
CA ARG A 423 -26.65 4.12 0.28
C ARG A 423 -25.65 5.16 -0.22
N ARG A 424 -26.03 6.01 -1.19
CA ARG A 424 -25.12 6.95 -1.87
C ARG A 424 -24.43 7.92 -0.89
N ARG A 425 -25.18 8.49 0.06
CA ARG A 425 -24.65 9.38 1.11
C ARG A 425 -23.57 8.72 1.97
N LYS A 426 -23.84 7.51 2.46
CA LYS A 426 -22.85 6.74 3.24
C LYS A 426 -21.64 6.40 2.39
N LEU A 427 -21.86 5.95 1.15
CA LEU A 427 -20.79 5.64 0.21
C LEU A 427 -19.84 6.82 0.01
N TRP A 428 -20.37 8.01 -0.29
CA TRP A 428 -19.57 9.22 -0.45
C TRP A 428 -18.78 9.59 0.81
N ARG A 429 -19.39 9.42 2.00
CA ARG A 429 -18.69 9.60 3.27
C ARG A 429 -17.55 8.60 3.46
N ASP A 430 -17.79 7.33 3.14
CA ASP A 430 -16.78 6.27 3.24
C ASP A 430 -15.61 6.50 2.25
N ILE A 431 -15.91 7.02 1.06
CA ILE A 431 -14.92 7.47 0.07
C ILE A 431 -14.08 8.62 0.63
N ALA A 432 -14.71 9.69 1.13
CA ALA A 432 -14.01 10.82 1.71
C ALA A 432 -13.19 10.44 2.96
N SER A 433 -13.68 9.47 3.74
CA SER A 433 -12.98 8.94 4.91
C SER A 433 -11.78 8.06 4.51
N ALA A 434 -11.85 7.35 3.37
CA ALA A 434 -10.68 6.65 2.84
C ALA A 434 -9.60 7.63 2.37
N ALA A 435 -9.98 8.77 1.79
CA ALA A 435 -9.03 9.85 1.51
C ALA A 435 -8.42 10.43 2.80
N GLU A 436 -9.20 10.57 3.89
CA GLU A 436 -8.68 10.95 5.22
C GLU A 436 -7.68 9.92 5.77
N SER A 437 -7.81 8.64 5.42
CA SER A 437 -6.85 7.61 5.85
C SER A 437 -5.50 7.68 5.13
N GLY A 438 -5.43 8.40 3.99
CA GLY A 438 -4.29 8.36 3.06
C GLY A 438 -4.24 7.12 2.17
N TRP A 439 -5.18 6.17 2.31
CA TRP A 439 -5.26 4.92 1.54
C TRP A 439 -6.45 4.91 0.58
N ASP A 440 -6.58 5.93 -0.24
CA ASP A 440 -7.60 6.09 -1.29
C ASP A 440 -7.12 5.52 -2.64
N PHE A 441 -7.58 4.38 -3.13
CA PHE A 441 -8.33 3.36 -2.41
C PHE A 441 -7.54 2.07 -2.27
N SER A 442 -8.05 1.22 -1.38
CA SER A 442 -7.52 -0.10 -1.04
C SER A 442 -8.68 -1.04 -0.78
N SER A 443 -8.51 -2.32 -1.11
CA SER A 443 -9.45 -3.36 -0.68
C SER A 443 -9.59 -3.46 0.84
N ARG A 444 -8.66 -2.87 1.61
CA ARG A 444 -8.74 -2.73 3.07
C ARG A 444 -10.08 -2.15 3.52
N TRP A 445 -10.61 -1.20 2.75
CA TRP A 445 -11.85 -0.50 3.07
C TRP A 445 -13.10 -1.13 2.45
N PHE A 446 -12.95 -2.14 1.59
CA PHE A 446 -14.05 -2.72 0.83
C PHE A 446 -14.63 -3.91 1.56
N GLN A 447 -15.95 -3.92 1.77
CA GLN A 447 -16.62 -5.02 2.46
C GLN A 447 -16.36 -6.37 1.77
N ASN A 448 -16.28 -6.39 0.43
CA ASN A 448 -16.02 -7.60 -0.36
C ASN A 448 -14.54 -7.78 -0.79
N ARG A 449 -13.64 -6.89 -0.37
CA ARG A 449 -12.22 -6.84 -0.75
C ARG A 449 -11.93 -6.69 -2.25
N LYS A 450 -12.91 -6.25 -3.05
CA LYS A 450 -12.82 -6.24 -4.52
C LYS A 450 -13.27 -4.93 -5.13
N SER A 451 -14.44 -4.43 -4.76
CA SER A 451 -15.11 -3.36 -5.48
C SER A 451 -15.43 -2.16 -4.59
N MET A 452 -15.18 -0.97 -5.15
CA MET A 452 -15.25 0.31 -4.47
C MET A 452 -16.67 0.72 -4.06
N ASP A 453 -17.70 0.24 -4.76
CA ASP A 453 -19.11 0.40 -4.39
C ASP A 453 -19.48 -0.29 -3.06
N THR A 454 -18.57 -1.13 -2.53
CA THR A 454 -18.71 -1.77 -1.21
C THR A 454 -17.82 -1.15 -0.13
N ILE A 455 -17.26 0.03 -0.37
CA ILE A 455 -16.44 0.73 0.62
C ILE A 455 -17.23 1.05 1.89
N VAL A 456 -16.61 0.81 3.05
CA VAL A 456 -17.22 0.93 4.39
C VAL A 456 -16.24 1.51 5.41
N THR A 457 -15.38 2.44 4.98
CA THR A 457 -14.29 3.01 5.79
C THR A 457 -14.73 3.47 7.19
N SER A 458 -15.88 4.13 7.30
CA SER A 458 -16.40 4.63 8.58
C SER A 458 -16.91 3.53 9.52
N ASP A 459 -16.98 2.28 9.04
CA ASP A 459 -17.35 1.10 9.84
C ASP A 459 -16.10 0.29 10.26
N ILE A 460 -14.90 0.83 10.03
CA ILE A 460 -13.63 0.16 10.30
C ILE A 460 -12.84 1.00 11.29
N ILE A 461 -12.40 0.37 12.38
CA ILE A 461 -11.50 0.98 13.36
C ILE A 461 -10.09 0.62 12.94
N PRO A 462 -9.29 1.58 12.44
CA PRO A 462 -8.04 1.28 11.79
C PRO A 462 -6.89 1.21 12.81
N VAL A 463 -6.10 0.14 12.72
CA VAL A 463 -4.99 -0.15 13.66
C VAL A 463 -3.90 0.93 13.61
N ASP A 464 -3.62 1.47 12.41
CA ASP A 464 -2.59 2.48 12.17
C ASP A 464 -2.97 3.84 12.76
N LEU A 465 -4.21 4.32 12.58
CA LEU A 465 -4.66 5.57 13.22
C LEU A 465 -4.50 5.52 14.74
N ASN A 466 -4.95 4.43 15.36
CA ASN A 466 -4.87 4.27 16.80
C ASN A 466 -3.41 4.17 17.27
N ALA A 467 -2.55 3.53 16.49
CA ALA A 467 -1.11 3.49 16.74
C ALA A 467 -0.47 4.89 16.64
N PHE A 468 -0.89 5.74 15.68
CA PHE A 468 -0.43 7.13 15.58
C PHE A 468 -0.91 7.98 16.77
N MET A 469 -2.17 7.82 17.20
CA MET A 469 -2.68 8.56 18.35
C MET A 469 -1.97 8.20 19.65
N TYR A 470 -1.63 6.92 19.86
CA TYR A 470 -0.74 6.51 20.94
C TYR A 470 0.64 7.18 20.82
N TRP A 471 1.20 7.22 19.60
CA TRP A 471 2.50 7.84 19.37
C TRP A 471 2.49 9.32 19.72
N ASN A 472 1.42 10.02 19.36
CA ASN A 472 1.21 11.43 19.67
C ASN A 472 1.16 11.65 21.19
N MET A 473 0.45 10.80 21.95
CA MET A 473 0.49 10.85 23.42
C MET A 473 1.91 10.64 23.98
N LYS A 474 2.65 9.66 23.42
CA LYS A 474 4.03 9.34 23.83
C LYS A 474 4.98 10.52 23.60
N ILE A 475 4.94 11.09 22.40
CA ILE A 475 5.79 12.20 22.00
C ILE A 475 5.43 13.45 22.81
N LEU A 476 4.14 13.81 22.90
CA LEU A 476 3.70 14.96 23.68
C LEU A 476 4.14 14.86 25.14
N ALA A 477 4.00 13.68 25.77
CA ALA A 477 4.47 13.49 27.14
C ALA A 477 5.97 13.80 27.26
N HIS A 478 6.78 13.26 26.34
CA HIS A 478 8.21 13.52 26.33
C HIS A 478 8.53 15.01 26.16
N LEU A 479 7.96 15.66 25.14
CA LEU A 479 8.21 17.07 24.83
C LEU A 479 7.70 18.03 25.94
N GLN A 480 6.57 17.73 26.58
CA GLN A 480 6.09 18.46 27.76
C GLN A 480 7.09 18.38 28.92
N GLY A 481 7.75 17.22 29.08
CA GLY A 481 8.83 17.03 30.04
C GLY A 481 10.05 17.89 29.72
N GLU A 482 10.47 17.94 28.45
CA GLU A 482 11.61 18.77 27.99
C GLU A 482 11.39 20.26 28.29
N ILE A 483 10.16 20.78 28.10
CA ILE A 483 9.85 22.18 28.43
C ILE A 483 9.60 22.44 29.92
N GLY A 484 9.62 21.41 30.77
CA GLY A 484 9.47 21.48 32.23
C GLY A 484 8.04 21.31 32.77
N ASN A 485 7.05 21.00 31.92
CA ASN A 485 5.66 20.80 32.32
C ASN A 485 5.40 19.35 32.78
N LEU A 486 5.92 19.01 33.97
CA LEU A 486 5.87 17.66 34.50
C LEU A 486 4.44 17.16 34.79
N THR A 487 3.53 18.06 35.17
CA THR A 487 2.12 17.71 35.41
C THR A 487 1.47 17.20 34.13
N ARG A 488 1.57 17.95 33.03
CA ARG A 488 0.98 17.56 31.75
C ARG A 488 1.64 16.31 31.16
N ARG A 489 2.96 16.17 31.32
CA ARG A 489 3.70 14.94 31.00
C ARG A 489 3.09 13.73 31.71
N ASP A 490 2.85 13.82 33.02
CA ASP A 490 2.38 12.70 33.82
C ASP A 490 0.93 12.33 33.48
N GLU A 491 0.07 13.32 33.19
CA GLU A 491 -1.28 13.10 32.65
C GLU A 491 -1.25 12.33 31.32
N LEU A 492 -0.43 12.78 30.37
CA LEU A 492 -0.30 12.14 29.06
C LEU A 492 0.29 10.73 29.17
N ASN A 493 1.23 10.52 30.10
CA ASN A 493 1.76 9.18 30.38
C ASN A 493 0.70 8.24 30.95
N GLN A 494 -0.16 8.73 31.85
CA GLN A 494 -1.28 7.96 32.36
C GLN A 494 -2.30 7.64 31.25
N GLU A 495 -2.64 8.62 30.41
CA GLU A 495 -3.54 8.44 29.27
C GLU A 495 -2.97 7.39 28.30
N ARG A 496 -1.70 7.53 27.92
CA ARG A 496 -1.00 6.57 27.06
C ARG A 496 -0.95 5.17 27.66
N SER A 497 -0.69 5.05 28.96
CA SER A 497 -0.65 3.77 29.66
C SER A 497 -2.02 3.09 29.69
N ASN A 498 -3.11 3.85 29.81
CA ASN A 498 -4.45 3.29 29.73
C ASN A 498 -4.82 2.91 28.28
N PHE A 499 -4.34 3.71 27.32
CA PHE A 499 -4.62 3.49 25.90
C PHE A 499 -3.94 2.23 25.35
N VAL A 500 -2.74 1.87 25.81
CA VAL A 500 -2.07 0.64 25.34
C VAL A 500 -2.86 -0.62 25.72
N ASP A 501 -3.49 -0.66 26.90
CA ASP A 501 -4.35 -1.77 27.31
C ASP A 501 -5.60 -1.84 26.44
N THR A 502 -6.16 -0.69 26.07
CA THR A 502 -7.25 -0.61 25.08
C THR A 502 -6.78 -1.10 23.71
N PHE A 503 -5.60 -0.68 23.27
CA PHE A 503 -5.05 -1.02 21.97
C PHE A 503 -4.86 -2.54 21.83
N GLU A 504 -4.23 -3.18 22.83
CA GLU A 504 -4.06 -4.63 22.83
C GLU A 504 -5.40 -5.37 22.89
N ALA A 505 -6.35 -4.91 23.72
CA ALA A 505 -7.66 -5.55 23.85
C ALA A 505 -8.51 -5.45 22.56
N VAL A 506 -8.38 -4.36 21.81
CA VAL A 506 -9.20 -4.10 20.62
C VAL A 506 -8.57 -4.69 19.37
N PHE A 507 -7.26 -4.53 19.16
CA PHE A 507 -6.64 -4.82 17.87
C PHE A 507 -5.82 -6.13 17.83
N PHE A 508 -5.34 -6.64 18.96
CA PHE A 508 -4.44 -7.80 18.95
C PHE A 508 -5.22 -9.13 18.87
N ASP A 509 -5.04 -9.88 17.78
CA ASP A 509 -5.54 -11.26 17.67
C ASP A 509 -4.45 -12.22 18.15
N THR A 510 -4.63 -12.78 19.35
CA THR A 510 -3.71 -13.76 19.95
C THR A 510 -3.56 -15.06 19.15
N ARG A 511 -4.53 -15.42 18.29
CA ARG A 511 -4.46 -16.62 17.44
C ARG A 511 -3.54 -16.39 16.26
N GLU A 512 -3.58 -15.18 15.71
CA GLU A 512 -2.76 -14.79 14.58
C GLU A 512 -1.39 -14.24 15.03
N GLY A 513 -1.28 -13.67 16.22
CA GLY A 513 -0.05 -13.07 16.75
C GLY A 513 0.30 -11.73 16.08
N ALA A 514 -0.72 -10.88 15.86
CA ALA A 514 -0.55 -9.55 15.27
C ALA A 514 -1.77 -8.65 15.54
N TRP A 515 -1.64 -7.36 15.22
CA TRP A 515 -2.74 -6.39 15.29
C TRP A 515 -3.48 -6.27 13.96
N PHE A 516 -4.80 -6.12 14.01
CA PHE A 516 -5.65 -6.01 12.83
C PHE A 516 -6.69 -4.92 13.00
N ASP A 517 -7.18 -4.38 11.88
CA ASP A 517 -8.34 -3.50 11.90
C ASP A 517 -9.56 -4.23 12.47
N LEU A 518 -10.44 -3.49 13.15
CA LEU A 518 -11.68 -4.03 13.69
C LEU A 518 -12.88 -3.55 12.87
N ASN A 519 -13.78 -4.47 12.54
CA ASN A 519 -15.10 -4.11 12.02
C ASN A 519 -15.99 -3.63 13.18
N LEU A 520 -16.43 -2.36 13.13
CA LEU A 520 -17.25 -1.73 14.16
C LEU A 520 -18.61 -2.42 14.36
N LYS A 521 -19.19 -3.00 13.30
CA LYS A 521 -20.52 -3.62 13.32
C LYS A 521 -20.50 -5.04 13.86
N THR A 522 -19.49 -5.84 13.50
CA THR A 522 -19.42 -7.24 13.89
C THR A 522 -18.54 -7.47 15.12
N GLY A 523 -17.63 -6.55 15.42
CA GLY A 523 -16.61 -6.72 16.46
C GLY A 523 -15.53 -7.75 16.06
N GLU A 524 -15.45 -8.11 14.78
CA GLU A 524 -14.46 -9.06 14.27
C GLU A 524 -13.23 -8.35 13.69
N HIS A 525 -12.07 -9.00 13.82
CA HIS A 525 -10.83 -8.56 13.18
C HIS A 525 -10.83 -8.86 11.69
N TYR A 526 -10.30 -7.93 10.90
CA TYR A 526 -9.93 -8.18 9.51
C TYR A 526 -8.52 -8.73 9.44
N ASP A 527 -8.40 -10.06 9.46
CA ASP A 527 -7.11 -10.77 9.46
C ASP A 527 -6.44 -10.88 8.07
N ASP A 528 -6.93 -10.13 7.09
CA ASP A 528 -6.33 -10.02 5.77
C ASP A 528 -4.88 -9.47 5.84
N ALA A 529 -4.07 -9.80 4.83
CA ALA A 529 -2.66 -9.43 4.80
C ALA A 529 -2.45 -7.97 4.35
N TYR A 530 -2.70 -7.02 5.24
CA TYR A 530 -2.32 -5.62 5.10
C TYR A 530 -1.09 -5.29 5.97
N PRO A 531 -0.13 -4.50 5.47
CA PRO A 531 1.07 -4.12 6.21
C PRO A 531 0.79 -3.16 7.39
N SER A 532 -0.41 -2.60 7.48
CA SER A 532 -0.87 -1.82 8.65
C SER A 532 -0.74 -2.60 9.96
N LEU A 533 -0.80 -3.94 9.91
CA LEU A 533 -0.60 -4.82 11.07
C LEU A 533 0.76 -4.64 11.77
N ALA A 534 1.75 -4.02 11.11
CA ALA A 534 3.08 -3.77 11.65
C ALA A 534 3.34 -2.30 11.99
N VAL A 535 2.40 -1.39 11.72
CA VAL A 535 2.53 0.02 12.12
C VAL A 535 2.70 0.21 13.63
N PRO A 536 2.11 -0.62 14.52
CA PRO A 536 2.38 -0.51 15.96
C PRO A 536 3.84 -0.74 16.34
N LEU A 537 4.63 -1.45 15.52
CA LEU A 537 6.08 -1.57 15.71
C LEU A 537 6.78 -0.23 15.48
N PHE A 538 6.31 0.57 14.52
CA PHE A 538 6.89 1.87 14.19
C PHE A 538 6.65 2.92 15.29
N THR A 539 5.44 2.91 15.86
CA THR A 539 5.01 3.83 16.92
C THR A 539 5.32 3.33 18.34
N GLU A 540 5.84 2.10 18.46
CA GLU A 540 6.06 1.40 19.72
C GLU A 540 4.79 1.31 20.58
N CYS A 541 3.63 1.11 19.94
CA CYS A 541 2.32 1.00 20.58
C CYS A 541 2.05 -0.43 21.07
N TYR A 542 2.78 -0.82 22.12
CA TYR A 542 2.64 -2.10 22.81
C TYR A 542 3.37 -2.08 24.14
N HIS A 543 3.10 -3.04 25.02
CA HIS A 543 3.89 -3.22 26.24
C HIS A 543 5.32 -3.66 25.89
N MET A 544 6.31 -2.77 26.06
CA MET A 544 7.72 -3.01 25.69
C MET A 544 8.35 -4.24 26.36
N LEU A 545 7.84 -4.66 27.51
CA LEU A 545 8.28 -5.88 28.21
C LEU A 545 7.82 -7.16 27.49
N ASN A 546 6.85 -7.06 26.58
CA ASN A 546 6.36 -8.18 25.79
C ASN A 546 7.20 -8.40 24.51
N SER A 547 8.47 -8.73 24.72
CA SER A 547 9.40 -8.98 23.60
C SER A 547 8.98 -10.13 22.67
N GLY A 548 8.15 -11.07 23.16
CA GLY A 548 7.58 -12.15 22.35
C GLY A 548 6.63 -11.64 21.26
N MET A 549 5.78 -10.67 21.60
CA MET A 549 4.79 -10.08 20.70
C MET A 549 5.42 -9.48 19.44
N MET A 550 6.54 -8.78 19.58
CA MET A 550 7.28 -8.22 18.43
C MET A 550 7.75 -9.30 17.45
N VAL A 551 8.19 -10.45 17.98
CA VAL A 551 8.64 -11.59 17.17
C VAL A 551 7.45 -12.26 16.48
N GLU A 552 6.33 -12.41 17.16
CA GLU A 552 5.08 -12.95 16.58
C GLU A 552 4.60 -12.12 15.39
N VAL A 553 4.68 -10.79 15.47
CA VAL A 553 4.30 -9.90 14.36
C VAL A 553 5.20 -10.11 13.14
N LEU A 554 6.52 -10.23 13.35
CA LEU A 554 7.45 -10.56 12.26
C LEU A 554 7.16 -11.93 11.66
N GLU A 555 6.86 -12.94 12.48
CA GLU A 555 6.46 -14.26 12.03
C GLU A 555 5.15 -14.20 11.23
N THR A 556 4.20 -13.36 11.63
CA THR A 556 2.94 -13.13 10.94
C THR A 556 3.14 -12.44 9.58
N LEU A 557 3.96 -11.39 9.50
CA LEU A 557 4.34 -10.77 8.23
C LEU A 557 4.94 -11.79 7.25
N GLN A 558 5.82 -12.66 7.76
CA GLN A 558 6.44 -13.73 6.99
C GLN A 558 5.42 -14.79 6.55
N ARG A 559 4.57 -15.26 7.47
CA ARG A 559 3.56 -16.30 7.27
C ARG A 559 2.47 -15.86 6.29
N LYS A 560 2.01 -14.61 6.39
CA LYS A 560 1.06 -14.03 5.44
C LYS A 560 1.71 -13.75 4.08
N GLY A 561 3.03 -13.66 4.02
CA GLY A 561 3.79 -13.55 2.75
C GLY A 561 4.11 -12.12 2.32
N LEU A 562 3.97 -11.13 3.21
CA LEU A 562 4.25 -9.71 2.92
C LEU A 562 5.74 -9.43 2.69
N LEU A 563 6.65 -10.26 3.22
CA LEU A 563 8.10 -10.05 3.17
C LEU A 563 8.81 -10.70 1.96
N GLN A 564 8.07 -11.46 1.15
CA GLN A 564 8.66 -12.32 0.11
C GLN A 564 9.07 -11.58 -1.17
N PHE A 565 8.64 -10.32 -1.33
CA PHE A 565 8.78 -9.61 -2.60
C PHE A 565 10.16 -8.98 -2.77
N PRO A 566 10.67 -8.89 -4.02
CA PRO A 566 12.01 -8.40 -4.30
C PRO A 566 12.13 -6.87 -4.23
N GLY A 567 11.05 -6.11 -4.45
CA GLY A 567 11.09 -4.64 -4.52
C GLY A 567 10.73 -3.91 -3.23
N GLY A 568 10.44 -4.62 -2.14
CA GLY A 568 9.85 -4.06 -0.91
C GLY A 568 8.52 -4.74 -0.58
N ILE A 569 7.76 -4.17 0.35
CA ILE A 569 6.48 -4.68 0.84
C ILE A 569 5.34 -4.05 0.03
N PRO A 570 4.40 -4.84 -0.52
CA PRO A 570 3.22 -4.31 -1.19
C PRO A 570 2.19 -3.80 -0.16
N ALA A 571 1.32 -2.88 -0.58
CA ALA A 571 0.25 -2.32 0.24
C ALA A 571 -0.81 -3.35 0.65
N SER A 572 -0.93 -4.46 -0.09
CA SER A 572 -1.70 -5.64 0.30
C SER A 572 -1.27 -6.87 -0.49
N LEU A 573 -1.91 -8.01 -0.23
CA LEU A 573 -1.83 -9.20 -1.09
C LEU A 573 -3.07 -9.40 -1.97
N MET A 574 -4.02 -8.45 -1.94
CA MET A 574 -5.28 -8.55 -2.69
C MET A 574 -5.04 -8.22 -4.16
N LYS A 575 -5.39 -9.17 -5.04
CA LYS A 575 -5.17 -9.08 -6.48
C LYS A 575 -6.46 -8.79 -7.21
N GLY A 576 -6.35 -8.10 -8.35
CA GLY A 576 -7.49 -7.84 -9.24
C GLY A 576 -8.44 -6.76 -8.74
N THR A 577 -8.05 -5.99 -7.72
CA THR A 577 -8.82 -4.85 -7.19
C THR A 577 -8.68 -3.61 -8.08
N ASN A 578 -7.59 -3.54 -8.86
CA ASN A 578 -7.14 -2.39 -9.64
C ASN A 578 -6.94 -1.10 -8.82
N GLN A 579 -6.89 -1.22 -7.49
CA GLN A 579 -6.68 -0.10 -6.59
C GLN A 579 -5.20 0.19 -6.39
N GLN A 580 -4.88 1.44 -6.04
CA GLN A 580 -3.50 1.88 -5.94
C GLN A 580 -2.81 1.46 -4.63
N TRP A 581 -3.55 1.39 -3.53
CA TRP A 581 -3.09 0.90 -2.24
C TRP A 581 -3.34 -0.61 -2.08
N ASP A 582 -3.01 -1.38 -3.11
CA ASP A 582 -3.10 -2.85 -3.15
C ASP A 582 -1.96 -3.47 -3.94
N TYR A 583 -1.89 -4.81 -3.95
CA TYR A 583 -0.96 -5.54 -4.80
C TYR A 583 -1.12 -5.13 -6.28
N PRO A 584 -0.01 -4.87 -7.02
CA PRO A 584 1.39 -5.13 -6.68
C PRO A 584 2.17 -3.93 -6.15
N ASN A 585 1.49 -2.83 -5.80
CA ASN A 585 2.15 -1.57 -5.50
C ASN A 585 2.71 -1.57 -4.07
N GLY A 586 3.94 -1.11 -3.92
CA GLY A 586 4.55 -0.73 -2.65
C GLY A 586 4.70 0.79 -2.58
N TRP A 587 4.48 1.32 -1.39
CA TRP A 587 4.50 2.76 -1.11
C TRP A 587 5.61 3.08 -0.10
N ALA A 588 6.26 4.23 -0.28
CA ALA A 588 7.39 4.64 0.56
C ALA A 588 7.01 4.72 2.05
N PRO A 589 5.88 5.36 2.44
CA PRO A 589 5.40 5.37 3.82
C PRO A 589 5.33 3.99 4.49
N ILE A 590 4.67 3.03 3.85
CA ILE A 590 4.47 1.68 4.39
C ILE A 590 5.82 0.97 4.57
N ASN A 591 6.67 1.02 3.54
CA ASN A 591 7.97 0.37 3.60
C ASN A 591 8.82 0.98 4.71
N HIS A 592 8.86 2.31 4.79
CA HIS A 592 9.59 3.04 5.82
C HIS A 592 9.12 2.68 7.23
N MET A 593 7.81 2.75 7.50
CA MET A 593 7.27 2.43 8.82
C MET A 593 7.63 1.00 9.27
N ILE A 594 7.50 0.01 8.38
CA ILE A 594 7.86 -1.38 8.72
C ILE A 594 9.37 -1.52 8.93
N ILE A 595 10.19 -0.93 8.07
CA ILE A 595 11.65 -0.96 8.24
C ILE A 595 12.04 -0.35 9.58
N GLU A 596 11.52 0.84 9.90
CA GLU A 596 11.84 1.55 11.13
C GLU A 596 11.33 0.81 12.37
N GLY A 597 10.11 0.28 12.35
CA GLY A 597 9.57 -0.51 13.44
C GLY A 597 10.41 -1.76 13.73
N LEU A 598 10.91 -2.44 12.69
CA LEU A 598 11.82 -3.57 12.86
C LEU A 598 13.23 -3.13 13.31
N ARG A 599 13.73 -2.00 12.80
CA ARG A 599 15.06 -1.46 13.10
C ARG A 599 15.19 -0.98 14.55
N LYS A 600 14.14 -0.32 15.08
CA LYS A 600 14.10 0.20 16.46
C LYS A 600 14.02 -0.91 17.51
N SER A 601 13.69 -2.14 17.12
CA SER A 601 13.65 -3.27 18.04
C SER A 601 15.03 -3.62 18.61
N ASN A 602 15.06 -4.16 19.83
CA ASN A 602 16.27 -4.70 20.46
C ASN A 602 16.62 -6.13 19.98
N ASN A 603 15.92 -6.67 18.98
CA ASN A 603 16.10 -8.03 18.48
C ASN A 603 17.00 -8.02 17.21
N PRO A 604 18.19 -8.65 17.24
CA PRO A 604 19.10 -8.66 16.09
C PRO A 604 18.49 -9.27 14.82
N THR A 605 17.59 -10.24 14.95
CA THR A 605 16.91 -10.86 13.81
C THR A 605 15.96 -9.86 13.14
N MET A 606 15.23 -9.08 13.93
CA MET A 606 14.34 -8.04 13.42
C MET A 606 15.14 -6.91 12.76
N GLN A 607 16.22 -6.44 13.40
CA GLN A 607 17.12 -5.44 12.82
C GLN A 607 17.74 -5.91 11.50
N GLN A 608 18.10 -7.19 11.41
CA GLN A 608 18.60 -7.78 10.17
C GLN A 608 17.52 -7.82 9.08
N ARG A 609 16.28 -8.17 9.43
CA ARG A 609 15.14 -8.11 8.50
C ARG A 609 14.83 -6.68 8.04
N ALA A 610 14.92 -5.70 8.92
CA ALA A 610 14.78 -4.29 8.58
C ALA A 610 15.76 -3.89 7.47
N PHE A 611 17.04 -4.24 7.63
CA PHE A 611 18.06 -3.97 6.61
C PHE A 611 17.78 -4.69 5.29
N GLU A 612 17.35 -5.94 5.31
CA GLU A 612 17.03 -6.69 4.09
C GLU A 612 15.88 -6.05 3.30
N ILE A 613 14.84 -5.57 4.00
CA ILE A 613 13.70 -4.88 3.40
C ILE A 613 14.14 -3.50 2.87
N ALA A 614 14.91 -2.74 3.66
CA ALA A 614 15.47 -1.45 3.26
C ALA A 614 16.33 -1.58 1.99
N ASN A 615 17.22 -2.57 1.95
CA ASN A 615 18.09 -2.78 0.81
C ASN A 615 17.31 -3.21 -0.44
N LYS A 616 16.17 -3.90 -0.31
CA LYS A 616 15.25 -4.19 -1.43
C LYS A 616 14.59 -2.92 -1.95
N TRP A 617 14.04 -2.09 -1.06
CA TRP A 617 13.37 -0.84 -1.40
C TRP A 617 14.32 0.17 -2.05
N ILE A 618 15.49 0.43 -1.44
CA ILE A 618 16.53 1.31 -1.99
C ILE A 618 16.92 0.87 -3.40
N ASN A 619 17.19 -0.42 -3.61
CA ASN A 619 17.59 -0.93 -4.92
C ASN A 619 16.45 -0.87 -5.95
N ARG A 620 15.18 -1.01 -5.53
CA ARG A 620 14.02 -0.80 -6.40
C ARG A 620 13.93 0.67 -6.85
N ASN A 621 14.09 1.63 -5.94
CA ASN A 621 14.09 3.05 -6.27
C ASN A 621 15.27 3.39 -7.19
N TYR A 622 16.47 2.93 -6.83
CA TYR A 622 17.69 3.14 -7.63
C TYR A 622 17.52 2.59 -9.06
N ALA A 623 17.05 1.36 -9.22
CA ALA A 623 16.91 0.75 -10.55
C ALA A 623 15.91 1.50 -11.45
N LEU A 624 14.79 1.98 -10.89
CA LEU A 624 13.83 2.80 -11.63
C LEU A 624 14.38 4.20 -11.93
N TYR A 625 15.10 4.80 -10.98
CA TYR A 625 15.76 6.09 -11.20
C TYR A 625 16.83 6.02 -12.29
N GLN A 626 17.61 4.94 -12.36
CA GLN A 626 18.59 4.74 -13.44
C GLN A 626 17.92 4.62 -14.82
N LYS A 627 16.70 4.08 -14.88
CA LYS A 627 15.95 3.92 -16.12
C LYS A 627 15.24 5.21 -16.55
N ASP A 628 14.54 5.84 -15.63
CA ASP A 628 13.58 6.92 -15.94
C ASP A 628 14.10 8.31 -15.57
N HIS A 629 15.19 8.40 -14.79
CA HIS A 629 15.70 9.63 -14.16
C HIS A 629 14.66 10.37 -13.33
N LYS A 630 13.72 9.62 -12.76
CA LYS A 630 12.58 10.12 -11.98
C LYS A 630 12.40 9.32 -10.71
N MET A 631 11.89 9.99 -9.69
CA MET A 631 11.39 9.37 -8.48
C MET A 631 9.87 9.31 -8.56
N TRP A 632 9.30 8.11 -8.42
CA TRP A 632 7.87 7.87 -8.54
C TRP A 632 7.14 7.92 -7.20
N GLU A 633 5.85 8.19 -7.24
CA GLU A 633 4.91 8.12 -6.12
C GLU A 633 4.89 6.73 -5.50
N LYS A 634 4.68 5.70 -6.34
CA LYS A 634 4.58 4.30 -5.95
C LYS A 634 5.32 3.37 -6.92
N TYR A 635 5.64 2.17 -6.43
CA TYR A 635 6.54 1.23 -7.11
C TYR A 635 5.90 -0.15 -7.21
N ASP A 636 6.05 -0.82 -8.35
CA ASP A 636 5.72 -2.23 -8.43
C ASP A 636 6.79 -3.06 -7.72
N VAL A 637 6.44 -3.74 -6.64
CA VAL A 637 7.41 -4.48 -5.81
C VAL A 637 7.43 -5.97 -6.11
N ALA A 638 6.50 -6.47 -6.93
CA ALA A 638 6.15 -7.88 -6.97
C ALA A 638 7.14 -8.77 -7.74
N LYS A 639 7.88 -8.21 -8.69
CA LYS A 639 8.77 -8.92 -9.61
C LYS A 639 10.18 -8.37 -9.54
N GLU A 640 11.20 -9.14 -9.91
CA GLU A 640 12.59 -8.67 -9.89
C GLU A 640 12.82 -7.56 -10.92
N TYR A 641 12.37 -7.81 -12.16
CA TYR A 641 12.41 -6.80 -13.22
C TYR A 641 11.54 -5.57 -12.88
N VAL A 642 11.96 -4.42 -13.40
CA VAL A 642 11.29 -3.15 -13.21
C VAL A 642 10.08 -3.03 -14.13
N ARG A 643 8.93 -2.63 -13.57
CA ARG A 643 7.73 -2.23 -14.32
C ARG A 643 7.07 -1.02 -13.68
N ALA A 644 6.30 -0.27 -14.48
CA ALA A 644 5.53 0.85 -13.98
C ALA A 644 4.41 0.35 -13.05
N ALA A 645 4.28 0.98 -11.89
CA ALA A 645 3.14 0.80 -11.00
C ALA A 645 1.86 1.39 -11.65
N LYS A 646 0.70 0.80 -11.34
CA LYS A 646 -0.61 1.15 -11.93
C LYS A 646 -1.73 0.99 -10.91
N GLY A 647 -2.93 1.45 -11.25
CA GLY A 647 -4.15 1.33 -10.44
C GLY A 647 -4.52 2.62 -9.73
N GLY A 648 -5.76 2.68 -9.24
CA GLY A 648 -6.38 3.89 -8.70
C GLY A 648 -7.06 4.76 -9.77
N GLU A 649 -7.48 5.96 -9.35
CA GLU A 649 -8.26 6.89 -10.18
C GLU A 649 -7.40 7.81 -11.08
N TYR A 650 -6.07 7.80 -10.92
CA TYR A 650 -5.14 8.61 -11.71
C TYR A 650 -3.82 7.87 -12.06
N GLU A 651 -3.09 8.42 -13.03
CA GLU A 651 -1.80 7.88 -13.49
C GLU A 651 -0.68 8.06 -12.44
N ASN A 652 0.33 7.18 -12.41
CA ASN A 652 1.42 7.26 -11.45
C ASN A 652 2.18 8.61 -11.54
N GLN A 653 2.35 9.30 -10.42
CA GLN A 653 2.96 10.64 -10.38
C GLN A 653 4.47 10.58 -10.16
N CYS A 654 5.19 11.60 -10.65
CA CYS A 654 6.64 11.73 -10.44
C CYS A 654 6.98 13.00 -9.65
N GLY A 655 8.06 12.92 -8.89
CA GLY A 655 8.51 13.92 -7.93
C GLY A 655 9.45 13.25 -6.93
N PHE A 656 9.02 12.28 -6.12
CA PHE A 656 7.79 12.38 -5.34
C PHE A 656 8.21 12.57 -3.87
N GLY A 657 7.66 13.58 -3.18
CA GLY A 657 8.11 14.07 -1.87
C GLY A 657 8.46 12.98 -0.85
N TRP A 658 7.50 12.11 -0.50
CA TRP A 658 7.78 11.03 0.47
C TRP A 658 8.82 10.03 -0.02
N THR A 659 8.99 9.84 -1.34
CA THR A 659 9.83 8.75 -1.86
C THR A 659 11.26 9.21 -1.78
N ASN A 660 11.47 10.48 -2.14
CA ASN A 660 12.72 11.19 -1.95
C ASN A 660 13.10 11.18 -0.47
N GLY A 661 12.15 11.51 0.40
CA GLY A 661 12.41 11.57 1.83
C GLY A 661 12.77 10.23 2.45
N VAL A 662 11.97 9.19 2.19
CA VAL A 662 12.23 7.82 2.65
C VAL A 662 13.55 7.29 2.14
N VAL A 663 13.87 7.46 0.84
CA VAL A 663 15.10 6.86 0.30
C VAL A 663 16.34 7.54 0.86
N LEU A 664 16.31 8.87 1.07
CA LEU A 664 17.41 9.60 1.69
C LEU A 664 17.61 9.20 3.15
N ASP A 665 16.54 9.14 3.94
CA ASP A 665 16.57 8.69 5.34
C ASP A 665 17.13 7.26 5.46
N LEU A 666 16.68 6.33 4.62
CA LEU A 666 17.19 4.95 4.61
C LEU A 666 18.65 4.85 4.15
N LEU A 667 19.06 5.65 3.16
CA LEU A 667 20.45 5.67 2.69
C LEU A 667 21.41 6.19 3.76
N VAL A 668 21.01 7.22 4.52
CA VAL A 668 21.77 7.71 5.67
C VAL A 668 21.79 6.66 6.79
N THR A 669 20.62 6.11 7.15
CA THR A 669 20.46 5.11 8.21
C THR A 669 21.31 3.85 7.96
N PHE A 670 21.39 3.39 6.71
CA PHE A 670 22.16 2.21 6.32
C PHE A 670 23.43 2.54 5.53
N SER A 671 24.00 3.74 5.70
CA SER A 671 25.12 4.30 4.92
C SER A 671 26.37 3.40 4.80
N LYS A 672 26.61 2.55 5.80
CA LYS A 672 27.75 1.61 5.83
C LYS A 672 27.42 0.20 5.32
N ARG A 673 26.14 -0.12 5.14
CA ARG A 673 25.65 -1.48 4.85
C ARG A 673 24.94 -1.59 3.51
N ALA A 674 24.22 -0.55 3.10
CA ALA A 674 23.49 -0.55 1.84
C ALA A 674 24.47 -0.54 0.66
N VAL A 675 24.21 -1.41 -0.32
CA VAL A 675 25.02 -1.55 -1.54
C VAL A 675 24.12 -1.73 -2.75
N VAL A 676 24.59 -1.29 -3.91
CA VAL A 676 23.93 -1.61 -5.18
C VAL A 676 24.00 -3.12 -5.40
N LYS A 677 22.84 -3.74 -5.63
CA LYS A 677 22.78 -5.12 -6.10
C LYS A 677 22.90 -5.12 -7.63
N PRO A 678 23.72 -6.03 -8.22
CA PRO A 678 23.70 -6.26 -9.65
C PRO A 678 22.29 -6.72 -10.03
N THR A 679 21.50 -5.84 -10.62
CA THR A 679 20.23 -6.23 -11.22
C THR A 679 20.58 -7.02 -12.47
N GLY A 680 20.17 -8.30 -12.52
CA GLY A 680 20.16 -9.04 -13.78
C GLY A 680 19.47 -8.15 -14.82
N GLY A 681 20.18 -7.92 -15.93
CA GLY A 681 20.02 -6.73 -16.77
C GLY A 681 18.59 -6.27 -17.02
N VAL A 682 18.44 -4.96 -17.21
CA VAL A 682 17.25 -4.38 -17.83
C VAL A 682 17.07 -5.08 -19.19
N THR A 683 16.21 -6.10 -19.25
CA THR A 683 15.80 -6.67 -20.52
C THR A 683 14.86 -5.66 -21.14
N ASP A 684 15.41 -4.86 -22.04
CA ASP A 684 14.63 -4.05 -22.95
C ASP A 684 13.73 -4.99 -23.75
N VAL A 685 12.43 -4.66 -23.85
CA VAL A 685 11.46 -5.47 -24.59
C VAL A 685 11.59 -5.15 -26.08
N HIS A 686 12.79 -5.31 -26.61
CA HIS A 686 13.06 -5.44 -28.03
C HIS A 686 14.09 -6.56 -28.17
N GLY A 687 13.55 -7.77 -28.35
CA GLY A 687 14.33 -8.99 -28.35
C GLY A 687 15.32 -9.02 -29.50
N THR A 688 16.61 -9.03 -29.17
CA THR A 688 17.66 -9.81 -29.84
C THR A 688 18.89 -9.80 -28.94
N GLY A 689 19.30 -10.95 -28.41
CA GLY A 689 20.56 -11.07 -27.67
C GLY A 689 20.57 -12.19 -26.65
N ARG A 690 20.67 -13.44 -27.13
CA ARG A 690 21.02 -14.59 -26.30
C ARG A 690 22.47 -14.43 -25.85
N ALA A 691 22.72 -14.38 -24.54
CA ALA A 691 24.02 -14.70 -23.96
C ALA A 691 23.80 -15.68 -22.82
N ASP A 692 24.35 -16.88 -22.98
CA ASP A 692 24.33 -17.97 -22.02
C ASP A 692 25.02 -17.57 -20.71
N ILE A 693 24.33 -17.76 -19.57
CA ILE A 693 24.98 -17.92 -18.27
C ILE A 693 24.32 -19.08 -17.53
N PHE A 694 24.85 -20.28 -17.76
CA PHE A 694 24.74 -21.41 -16.85
C PHE A 694 25.68 -21.17 -15.66
N GLY A 695 25.12 -21.20 -14.44
CA GLY A 695 25.89 -21.47 -13.22
C GLY A 695 25.89 -20.36 -12.18
N THR A 696 25.10 -20.55 -11.11
CA THR A 696 25.55 -20.60 -9.70
C THR A 696 24.32 -20.62 -8.79
N ASN A 697 23.80 -21.80 -8.47
CA ASN A 697 22.84 -21.99 -7.38
C ASN A 697 23.20 -23.24 -6.57
N ARG A 698 24.49 -23.35 -6.21
CA ARG A 698 25.06 -24.57 -5.59
C ARG A 698 26.02 -24.26 -4.45
N THR A 699 25.70 -23.38 -3.51
CA THR A 699 26.62 -23.09 -2.39
C THR A 699 25.96 -22.60 -1.10
N LEU A 700 25.15 -23.44 -0.47
CA LEU A 700 24.90 -23.32 0.99
C LEU A 700 24.68 -24.69 1.63
N LEU A 701 23.88 -25.55 0.99
CA LEU A 701 23.66 -26.92 1.46
C LEU A 701 24.90 -27.83 1.26
N THR A 702 25.62 -27.65 0.15
CA THR A 702 26.82 -28.44 -0.16
C THR A 702 28.00 -28.09 0.75
N ARG A 703 28.16 -26.81 1.13
CA ARG A 703 29.22 -26.37 2.06
C ARG A 703 28.97 -26.83 3.51
N TYR A 704 27.73 -27.06 3.91
CA TYR A 704 27.39 -27.50 5.28
C TYR A 704 27.45 -29.03 5.46
N LEU A 705 27.37 -29.79 4.36
CA LEU A 705 27.41 -31.25 4.38
C LEU A 705 28.84 -31.84 4.38
N GLU A 706 29.86 -30.99 4.26
CA GLU A 706 31.29 -31.36 4.30
C GLU A 706 31.93 -31.12 5.67
N THR A 707 31.31 -30.35 6.56
CA THR A 707 31.84 -30.11 7.91
C THR A 707 31.36 -31.22 8.84
N GLY A 708 32.15 -32.30 8.97
CA GLY A 708 31.87 -33.48 9.80
C GLY A 708 31.80 -33.23 11.32
N LYS A 709 30.93 -32.32 11.79
CA LYS A 709 30.64 -32.10 13.21
C LYS A 709 29.19 -32.47 13.53
N SER A 710 29.05 -33.41 14.46
CA SER A 710 27.78 -33.88 15.02
C SER A 710 27.14 -32.80 15.88
N SER A 711 25.89 -32.42 15.61
CA SER A 711 25.05 -31.75 16.62
C SER A 711 23.64 -32.34 16.63
N ASP A 712 23.13 -32.59 17.84
CA ASP A 712 21.75 -33.00 18.15
C ASP A 712 20.68 -32.05 17.58
N LEU A 713 21.09 -30.85 17.18
CA LEU A 713 20.27 -29.83 16.56
C LEU A 713 19.70 -30.30 15.22
N LEU A 714 20.47 -31.06 14.43
CA LEU A 714 20.07 -31.53 13.11
C LEU A 714 19.02 -32.65 13.20
N TRP A 715 19.11 -33.51 14.21
CA TRP A 715 18.09 -34.51 14.50
C TRP A 715 16.79 -33.87 15.01
N ARG A 716 16.89 -32.86 15.87
CA ARG A 716 15.72 -32.06 16.32
C ARG A 716 15.05 -31.32 15.15
N PHE A 717 15.85 -30.77 14.24
CA PHE A 717 15.35 -30.05 13.06
C PHE A 717 14.67 -31.00 12.06
N MET A 718 15.31 -32.13 11.75
CA MET A 718 14.75 -33.17 10.87
C MET A 718 13.47 -33.79 11.46
N LYS A 719 13.44 -34.06 12.77
CA LYS A 719 12.24 -34.54 13.47
C LYS A 719 11.09 -33.54 13.40
N ARG A 720 11.37 -32.23 13.57
CA ARG A 720 10.35 -31.17 13.45
C ARG A 720 9.81 -31.04 12.02
N ILE A 721 10.67 -31.17 11.00
CA ILE A 721 10.25 -31.11 9.59
C ILE A 721 9.43 -32.35 9.21
N LEU A 722 9.82 -33.54 9.66
CA LEU A 722 9.06 -34.78 9.44
C LEU A 722 7.69 -34.72 10.12
N ILE A 723 7.62 -34.25 11.37
CA ILE A 723 6.35 -34.07 12.09
C ILE A 723 5.49 -33.02 11.36
N ARG A 724 6.04 -31.85 10.97
CA ARG A 724 5.28 -30.83 10.23
C ARG A 724 4.74 -31.35 8.90
N SER A 725 5.56 -32.08 8.14
CA SER A 725 5.15 -32.66 6.85
C SER A 725 4.07 -33.71 7.02
N LEU A 726 4.17 -34.55 8.06
CA LEU A 726 3.15 -35.54 8.41
C LEU A 726 1.83 -34.87 8.86
N THR A 727 1.90 -33.80 9.64
CA THR A 727 0.72 -33.05 10.09
C THR A 727 0.02 -32.35 8.92
N THR A 728 0.78 -31.78 7.98
CA THR A 728 0.22 -31.17 6.76
C THR A 728 -0.43 -32.22 5.86
N PHE A 729 0.19 -33.41 5.70
CA PHE A 729 -0.39 -34.53 4.97
C PHE A 729 -1.70 -35.03 5.62
N LEU A 730 -1.74 -35.14 6.95
CA LEU A 730 -2.94 -35.57 7.68
C LEU A 730 -4.06 -34.52 7.65
N LYS A 731 -3.74 -33.22 7.64
CA LYS A 731 -4.73 -32.14 7.49
C LYS A 731 -5.35 -32.11 6.08
N CYS A 732 -4.61 -32.47 5.04
CA CYS A 732 -5.15 -32.62 3.67
C CYS A 732 -6.12 -33.80 3.51
N LYS A 733 -6.22 -34.71 4.49
CA LYS A 733 -7.11 -35.89 4.44
C LYS A 733 -8.48 -35.65 5.08
N ASN A 734 -8.66 -34.57 5.86
CA ASN A 734 -9.84 -34.34 6.71
C ASN A 734 -10.72 -33.15 6.28
N SER A 735 -10.68 -32.71 5.02
CA SER A 735 -11.66 -31.75 4.50
C SER A 735 -12.60 -32.42 3.49
N GLY A 736 -13.77 -32.84 4.00
CA GLY A 736 -14.97 -33.12 3.21
C GLY A 736 -15.39 -34.58 3.07
N SER A 737 -16.34 -35.03 3.92
CA SER A 737 -17.52 -35.81 3.49
C SER A 737 -18.47 -36.08 4.67
N SER A 738 -19.55 -35.32 4.77
CA SER A 738 -20.80 -35.74 5.40
C SER A 738 -21.76 -36.15 4.29
N GLY A 739 -22.22 -37.41 4.28
CA GLY A 739 -23.39 -37.85 3.49
C GLY A 739 -23.14 -38.99 2.48
N SER A 740 -23.71 -40.15 2.80
CA SER A 740 -24.08 -41.32 1.98
C SER A 740 -23.14 -41.82 0.86
N ALA A 741 -22.62 -43.03 1.04
CA ALA A 741 -22.84 -44.14 0.09
C ALA A 741 -22.38 -45.46 0.72
N ALA A 742 -23.33 -46.36 0.90
CA ALA A 742 -23.07 -47.79 1.01
C ALA A 742 -22.52 -48.31 -0.32
N GLY A 743 -21.64 -49.32 -0.26
CA GLY A 743 -20.93 -49.90 -1.40
C GLY A 743 -19.62 -49.13 -1.64
N ILE A 744 -18.43 -49.72 -1.49
CA ILE A 744 -17.98 -50.96 -2.09
C ILE A 744 -16.90 -51.53 -1.16
N LYS A 745 -17.18 -52.69 -0.56
CA LYS A 745 -16.17 -53.60 -0.01
C LYS A 745 -15.57 -54.36 -1.20
N ASN A 746 -14.24 -54.52 -1.17
CA ASN A 746 -13.36 -55.23 -2.11
C ASN A 746 -12.71 -54.37 -3.20
N LEU A 747 -11.54 -53.82 -2.88
CA LEU A 747 -10.31 -53.85 -3.69
C LEU A 747 -9.10 -53.44 -2.85
#